data_AF-A0A562D5C1-F1
#
_entry.id   AF-A0A562D5C1-F1
#
_cell.length_a   1.000
_cell.length_b   1.000
_cell.length_c   1.000
_cell.angle_alpha   90.00
_cell.angle_beta   90.00
_cell.angle_gamma   90.00
#
_symmetry.space_group_name_H-M   'P 1'
#
loop_
_entity.id
_entity.type
_entity.pdbx_description
1 polymer ?
#
loop_
_entity_poly.entity_id
_entity_poly.type
_entity_poly.pdbx_seq_one_letter_code
_entity_poly.pdbx_strand_id
1 'polypeptide(L)'
;MGAAESEARKRAAEAAGRLLRVGECEVDVDRRVVSRPGAEEPRRLTLKALQVLLALVEAGGRVVSREQLLERVWPDTLPTDDVLTQAVAQLRRAFGGRGEAPPYIETIAKAGYRLVVPCCWIEPAATPEPAAVPAAPAPAVPAPIQPRPAPQEQAPAAAGAPPLQYQAIAATALPEQGPALSPDGSEVAYARPVRAGGPRTLYLQPAGDGSPRQLTFPGHGEADDLPAWSRDGRRIAFVRTGGDGCRLMVVAAAGGGEREVGRCEGEDYAAFDWSPDGRALVMGGRRRSSGQSAPLRRLDLGSGRWEALAYPADGLDTLPRFSPDGAWLGFRRGTSLGDLWLMPAAGGPPRQLTRLRGDIRGWDWLPDGSGLVFSLVKEEARLYRLALADGSITELPSPPRGNPVFPEVAADAWTMVFGIYRFRSGLYAFDLEAAGDGTQPGEPVFASSGVDLMPAVSPDGSTLAFVSDRSLAAQLWIGELEHPQTLRAVPGIVPVPRNPPVWAPDGSRLLVIGATGSGGDRLYQVEVGFDTVRVLPVPGVPAFAAWTGRPDQLLVGVDGSGGSTRLVLYQLPEWRELASLDDVALARYDHRQDRVCFSRTTRSGLWCADPALQRVVQVGMDAPVPEQYREWLVAGGRIFSTAPAPGCATGWSEIGAGAARPRCLSHTHAVASGSASVDEAGRRAFLALPLEDDMDVGLASLASLRRGASR
;
A
#
# COMPACT_ATOMS: atom_id res chain seq x y z
N MET A 1 -37.97 17.65 -29.96
CA MET A 1 -37.98 16.25 -29.47
C MET A 1 -36.80 15.43 -29.98
N GLY A 2 -36.42 15.47 -31.27
CA GLY A 2 -35.36 14.59 -31.81
C GLY A 2 -33.90 14.83 -31.36
N ALA A 3 -33.53 16.01 -30.82
CA ALA A 3 -32.16 16.27 -30.38
C ALA A 3 -31.85 15.72 -28.98
N ALA A 4 -32.79 15.81 -28.05
CA ALA A 4 -32.64 15.31 -26.68
C ALA A 4 -32.66 13.78 -26.61
N GLU A 5 -33.46 13.12 -27.45
CA GLU A 5 -33.47 11.65 -27.58
C GLU A 5 -32.20 11.10 -28.24
N SER A 6 -31.60 11.87 -29.17
CA SER A 6 -30.31 11.54 -29.78
C SER A 6 -29.15 11.66 -28.77
N GLU A 7 -29.20 12.65 -27.88
CA GLU A 7 -28.18 12.89 -26.86
C GLU A 7 -28.31 11.90 -25.68
N ALA A 8 -29.53 11.51 -25.32
CA ALA A 8 -29.80 10.44 -24.36
C ALA A 8 -29.37 9.06 -24.89
N ARG A 9 -29.58 8.77 -26.18
CA ARG A 9 -29.04 7.55 -26.83
C ARG A 9 -27.51 7.53 -26.86
N LYS A 10 -26.87 8.69 -27.06
CA LYS A 10 -25.40 8.84 -27.02
C LYS A 10 -24.84 8.58 -25.61
N ARG A 11 -25.48 9.15 -24.58
CA ARG A 11 -25.11 8.93 -23.17
C ARG A 11 -25.38 7.50 -22.70
N ALA A 12 -26.43 6.85 -23.20
CA ALA A 12 -26.72 5.44 -22.91
C ALA A 12 -25.73 4.48 -23.61
N ALA A 13 -25.25 4.83 -24.81
CA ALA A 13 -24.20 4.09 -25.51
C ALA A 13 -22.82 4.26 -24.86
N GLU A 14 -22.54 5.39 -24.21
CA GLU A 14 -21.31 5.63 -23.44
C GLU A 14 -21.29 4.94 -22.06
N ALA A 15 -22.46 4.58 -21.50
CA ALA A 15 -22.58 3.94 -20.19
C ALA A 15 -22.50 2.41 -20.19
N ALA A 16 -22.53 1.76 -21.36
CA ALA A 16 -22.42 0.32 -21.50
C ALA A 16 -20.96 -0.06 -21.80
N GLY A 17 -20.39 -0.95 -20.99
CA GLY A 17 -18.97 -1.32 -21.05
C GLY A 17 -18.51 -1.71 -22.46
N ARG A 18 -17.26 -1.36 -22.80
CA ARG A 18 -16.68 -1.63 -24.12
C ARG A 18 -16.38 -3.13 -24.27
N LEU A 19 -17.34 -3.87 -24.82
CA LEU A 19 -17.19 -5.29 -25.12
C LEU A 19 -16.59 -5.49 -26.52
N LEU A 20 -15.50 -6.25 -26.58
CA LEU A 20 -14.81 -6.61 -27.80
C LEU A 20 -14.89 -8.12 -27.99
N ARG A 21 -15.41 -8.59 -29.13
CA ARG A 21 -15.31 -9.99 -29.53
C ARG A 21 -14.00 -10.22 -30.27
N VAL A 22 -13.22 -11.22 -29.84
CA VAL A 22 -11.97 -11.64 -30.50
C VAL A 22 -12.07 -13.15 -30.71
N GLY A 23 -12.24 -13.59 -31.96
CA GLY A 23 -12.58 -14.98 -32.26
C GLY A 23 -13.87 -15.39 -31.54
N GLU A 24 -13.79 -16.44 -30.73
CA GLU A 24 -14.90 -16.94 -29.92
C GLU A 24 -14.92 -16.33 -28.50
N CYS A 25 -13.92 -15.53 -28.14
CA CYS A 25 -13.77 -14.95 -26.82
C CYS A 25 -14.41 -13.57 -26.75
N GLU A 26 -14.97 -13.23 -25.59
CA GLU A 26 -15.46 -11.89 -25.28
C GLU A 26 -14.51 -11.21 -24.30
N VAL A 27 -14.09 -9.99 -24.64
CA VAL A 27 -13.17 -9.18 -23.85
C VAL A 27 -13.95 -7.98 -23.33
N ASP A 28 -14.11 -7.92 -22.01
CA ASP A 28 -14.56 -6.72 -21.33
C ASP A 28 -13.33 -5.83 -21.12
N VAL A 29 -13.22 -4.77 -21.92
CA VAL A 29 -12.06 -3.87 -21.94
C VAL A 29 -11.95 -3.12 -20.61
N ASP A 30 -13.07 -2.74 -20.01
CA ASP A 30 -13.10 -1.95 -18.77
C ASP A 30 -12.76 -2.83 -17.56
N ARG A 31 -13.28 -4.06 -17.51
CA ARG A 31 -12.96 -5.04 -16.45
C ARG A 31 -11.62 -5.73 -16.67
N ARG A 32 -11.05 -5.66 -17.88
CA ARG A 32 -9.83 -6.36 -18.33
C ARG A 32 -9.98 -7.88 -18.21
N VAL A 33 -11.13 -8.41 -18.61
CA VAL A 33 -11.49 -9.81 -18.42
C VAL A 33 -11.82 -10.45 -19.77
N VAL A 34 -11.26 -11.64 -20.02
CA VAL A 34 -11.53 -12.47 -21.19
C VAL A 34 -12.41 -13.64 -20.78
N SER A 35 -13.63 -13.66 -21.30
CA SER A 35 -14.59 -14.75 -21.16
C SER A 35 -14.46 -15.70 -22.35
N ARG A 36 -14.25 -16.97 -22.08
CA ARG A 36 -14.15 -18.04 -23.09
C ARG A 36 -15.41 -18.91 -23.06
N PRO A 37 -15.96 -19.31 -24.22
CA PRO A 37 -17.06 -20.26 -24.25
C PRO A 37 -16.65 -21.57 -23.55
N GLY A 38 -17.43 -21.98 -22.55
CA GLY A 38 -17.21 -23.23 -21.80
C GLY A 38 -16.13 -23.19 -20.71
N ALA A 39 -15.54 -22.04 -20.39
CA ALA A 39 -14.65 -21.91 -19.23
C ALA A 39 -15.46 -21.56 -17.96
N GLU A 40 -15.19 -22.26 -16.85
CA GLU A 40 -15.86 -22.00 -15.55
C GLU A 40 -15.52 -20.61 -14.98
N GLU A 41 -14.33 -20.09 -15.27
CA GLU A 41 -13.88 -18.77 -14.79
C GLU A 41 -13.27 -17.93 -15.91
N PRO A 42 -13.57 -16.62 -15.95
CA PRO A 42 -13.03 -15.72 -16.95
C PRO A 42 -11.59 -15.28 -16.56
N ARG A 43 -10.74 -15.02 -17.55
CA ARG A 43 -9.31 -14.76 -17.35
C ARG A 43 -9.00 -13.27 -17.33
N ARG A 44 -8.38 -12.78 -16.25
CA ARG A 44 -7.99 -11.38 -16.12
C ARG A 44 -6.70 -11.07 -16.88
N LEU A 45 -6.68 -9.93 -17.58
CA LEU A 45 -5.53 -9.37 -18.28
C LEU A 45 -4.90 -8.24 -17.47
N THR A 46 -3.59 -8.09 -17.60
CA THR A 46 -2.90 -6.86 -17.16
C THR A 46 -3.26 -5.70 -18.08
N LEU A 47 -3.06 -4.47 -17.62
CA LEU A 47 -3.32 -3.28 -18.44
C LEU A 47 -2.43 -3.26 -19.71
N LYS A 48 -1.14 -3.61 -19.59
CA LYS A 48 -0.23 -3.62 -20.74
C LYS A 48 -0.55 -4.74 -21.73
N ALA A 49 -0.93 -5.94 -21.27
CA ALA A 49 -1.41 -6.99 -22.17
C ALA A 49 -2.68 -6.55 -22.91
N LEU A 50 -3.63 -5.88 -22.24
CA LEU A 50 -4.80 -5.30 -22.89
C LEU A 50 -4.40 -4.22 -23.91
N GLN A 51 -3.44 -3.35 -23.60
CA GLN A 51 -2.97 -2.33 -24.54
C GLN A 51 -2.29 -2.94 -25.78
N VAL A 52 -1.49 -4.01 -25.61
CA VAL A 52 -0.94 -4.79 -26.72
C VAL A 52 -2.08 -5.40 -27.56
N LEU A 53 -3.10 -5.99 -26.92
CA LEU A 53 -4.26 -6.53 -27.64
C LEU A 53 -4.97 -5.44 -28.47
N LEU A 54 -5.23 -4.27 -27.88
CA LEU A 54 -5.89 -3.16 -28.58
C LEU A 54 -5.06 -2.66 -29.76
N ALA A 55 -3.73 -2.56 -29.60
CA ALA A 55 -2.84 -2.21 -30.71
C ALA A 55 -2.90 -3.24 -31.85
N LEU A 56 -2.98 -4.54 -31.54
CA LEU A 56 -3.13 -5.60 -32.53
C LEU A 56 -4.52 -5.62 -33.18
N VAL A 57 -5.58 -5.29 -32.44
CA VAL A 57 -6.97 -5.18 -32.93
C VAL A 57 -7.08 -4.04 -33.93
N GLU A 58 -6.52 -2.87 -33.61
CA GLU A 58 -6.49 -1.72 -34.52
C GLU A 58 -5.67 -1.97 -35.78
N ALA A 59 -4.63 -2.81 -35.69
CA ALA A 59 -3.85 -3.21 -36.86
C ALA A 59 -4.69 -4.05 -37.86
N GLY A 60 -5.81 -4.63 -37.42
CA GLY A 60 -6.77 -5.30 -38.30
C GLY A 60 -6.19 -6.50 -39.03
N GLY A 61 -5.39 -7.32 -38.33
CA GLY A 61 -4.73 -8.49 -38.91
C GLY A 61 -3.43 -8.20 -39.67
N ARG A 62 -2.93 -6.96 -39.65
CA ARG A 62 -1.57 -6.65 -40.12
C ARG A 62 -0.52 -6.99 -39.05
N VAL A 63 0.72 -7.22 -39.50
CA VAL A 63 1.86 -7.41 -38.58
C VAL A 63 2.22 -6.05 -37.98
N VAL A 64 2.33 -5.99 -36.65
CA VAL A 64 2.83 -4.82 -35.91
C VAL A 64 4.22 -5.14 -35.41
N SER A 65 5.19 -4.24 -35.65
CA SER A 65 6.58 -4.47 -35.27
C SER A 65 6.77 -4.48 -33.75
N ARG A 66 7.88 -5.07 -33.28
CA ARG A 66 8.24 -5.03 -31.86
C ARG A 66 8.45 -3.59 -31.40
N GLU A 67 9.19 -2.78 -32.18
CA GLU A 67 9.39 -1.37 -31.83
C GLU A 67 8.06 -0.62 -31.77
N GLN A 68 7.17 -0.81 -32.74
CA GLN A 68 5.85 -0.15 -32.74
C GLN A 68 5.00 -0.52 -31.51
N LEU A 69 5.01 -1.78 -31.09
CA LEU A 69 4.31 -2.21 -29.89
C LEU A 69 4.98 -1.67 -28.62
N LEU A 70 6.30 -1.65 -28.57
CA LEU A 70 7.07 -1.11 -27.45
C LEU A 70 6.85 0.40 -27.31
N GLU A 71 7.04 1.19 -28.37
CA GLU A 71 6.80 2.64 -28.39
C GLU A 71 5.36 3.00 -28.03
N ARG A 72 4.39 2.22 -28.54
CA ARG A 72 2.97 2.54 -28.32
C ARG A 72 2.48 2.20 -26.91
N VAL A 73 2.92 1.07 -26.38
CA VAL A 73 2.42 0.55 -25.10
C VAL A 73 3.31 1.00 -23.94
N TRP A 74 4.57 1.37 -24.21
CA TRP A 74 5.58 1.77 -23.25
C TRP A 74 6.35 3.06 -23.68
N PRO A 75 5.67 4.17 -24.02
CA PRO A 75 6.29 5.36 -24.61
C PRO A 75 7.34 6.04 -23.71
N ASP A 76 7.18 5.96 -22.39
CA ASP A 76 8.00 6.68 -21.41
C ASP A 76 8.91 5.74 -20.59
N THR A 77 9.26 4.59 -21.15
CA THR A 77 10.14 3.60 -20.50
C THR A 77 11.16 3.07 -21.50
N LEU A 78 12.24 2.45 -21.03
CA LEU A 78 13.19 1.69 -21.85
C LEU A 78 12.91 0.19 -21.71
N PRO A 79 11.80 -0.34 -22.26
CA PRO A 79 11.41 -1.73 -22.08
C PRO A 79 12.36 -2.68 -22.82
N THR A 80 12.55 -3.88 -22.29
CA THR A 80 13.18 -4.99 -23.01
C THR A 80 12.15 -5.77 -23.81
N ASP A 81 12.60 -6.50 -24.84
CA ASP A 81 11.75 -7.39 -25.68
C ASP A 81 11.00 -8.45 -24.86
N ASP A 82 11.50 -8.81 -23.68
CA ASP A 82 10.88 -9.78 -22.78
C ASP A 82 9.51 -9.33 -22.27
N VAL A 83 9.34 -8.02 -22.01
CA VAL A 83 8.07 -7.48 -21.50
C VAL A 83 6.96 -7.64 -22.55
N LEU A 84 7.28 -7.38 -23.82
CA LEU A 84 6.36 -7.60 -24.94
C LEU A 84 6.08 -9.10 -25.13
N THR A 85 7.10 -9.95 -25.01
CA THR A 85 6.96 -11.40 -25.11
C THR A 85 6.05 -11.96 -24.03
N GLN A 86 6.15 -11.46 -22.79
CA GLN A 86 5.29 -11.85 -21.68
C GLN A 86 3.85 -11.35 -21.85
N ALA A 87 3.65 -10.12 -22.30
CA ALA A 87 2.32 -9.59 -22.62
C ALA A 87 1.61 -10.48 -23.67
N VAL A 88 2.31 -10.86 -24.74
CA VAL A 88 1.79 -11.78 -25.76
C VAL A 88 1.55 -13.18 -25.19
N ALA A 89 2.42 -13.68 -24.31
CA ALA A 89 2.23 -14.97 -23.64
C ALA A 89 1.00 -14.97 -22.70
N GLN A 90 0.72 -13.85 -22.01
CA GLN A 90 -0.49 -13.68 -21.21
C GLN A 90 -1.73 -13.70 -22.10
N LEU A 91 -1.73 -12.96 -23.21
CA LEU A 91 -2.84 -12.95 -24.17
C LEU A 91 -3.09 -14.35 -24.75
N ARG A 92 -2.04 -15.06 -25.17
CA ARG A 92 -2.16 -16.45 -25.66
C ARG A 92 -2.76 -17.38 -24.63
N ARG A 93 -2.36 -17.25 -23.36
CA ARG A 93 -2.97 -18.01 -22.26
C ARG A 93 -4.41 -17.58 -22.00
N ALA A 94 -4.75 -16.30 -22.15
CA ALA A 94 -6.10 -15.81 -21.92
C ALA A 94 -7.09 -16.31 -22.99
N PHE A 95 -6.67 -16.35 -24.26
CA PHE A 95 -7.51 -16.80 -25.38
C PHE A 95 -7.44 -18.32 -25.66
N GLY A 96 -6.30 -18.96 -25.41
CA GLY A 96 -6.08 -20.37 -25.76
C GLY A 96 -6.76 -21.36 -24.81
N GLY A 97 -7.34 -22.44 -25.37
CA GLY A 97 -7.82 -23.63 -24.65
C GLY A 97 -6.83 -24.81 -24.75
N ARG A 98 -7.01 -25.88 -23.95
CA ARG A 98 -6.27 -27.14 -24.13
C ARG A 98 -6.77 -27.80 -25.43
N GLY A 99 -6.03 -27.70 -26.54
CA GLY A 99 -6.32 -28.35 -27.83
C GLY A 99 -5.73 -27.63 -29.05
N GLU A 100 -5.76 -28.27 -30.22
CA GLU A 100 -5.20 -27.83 -31.53
C GLU A 100 -5.97 -26.64 -32.19
N ALA A 101 -6.44 -25.66 -31.41
CA ALA A 101 -7.02 -24.45 -31.97
C ALA A 101 -5.92 -23.55 -32.61
N PRO A 102 -6.21 -22.82 -33.70
CA PRO A 102 -5.24 -21.91 -34.30
C PRO A 102 -4.79 -20.82 -33.30
N PRO A 103 -3.51 -20.43 -33.31
CA PRO A 103 -2.99 -19.49 -32.33
C PRO A 103 -3.62 -18.12 -32.54
N TYR A 104 -4.35 -17.57 -31.57
CA TYR A 104 -5.01 -16.26 -31.68
C TYR A 104 -4.04 -15.12 -32.07
N ILE A 105 -2.79 -15.22 -31.62
CA ILE A 105 -1.71 -14.29 -31.93
C ILE A 105 -0.52 -15.07 -32.48
N GLU A 106 -0.14 -14.76 -33.71
CA GLU A 106 0.99 -15.35 -34.42
C GLU A 106 2.26 -14.49 -34.21
N THR A 107 3.41 -15.16 -34.05
CA THR A 107 4.72 -14.50 -34.04
C THR A 107 5.33 -14.60 -35.42
N ILE A 108 5.59 -13.46 -36.04
CA ILE A 108 6.33 -13.39 -37.31
C ILE A 108 7.80 -13.17 -36.96
N ALA A 109 8.64 -14.17 -37.26
CA ALA A 109 10.06 -14.16 -36.93
C ALA A 109 10.71 -12.86 -37.43
N LYS A 110 11.41 -12.16 -36.54
CA LYS A 110 12.11 -10.88 -36.79
C LYS A 110 11.22 -9.70 -37.25
N ALA A 111 9.92 -9.89 -37.45
CA ALA A 111 9.01 -8.83 -37.92
C ALA A 111 8.06 -8.32 -36.82
N GLY A 112 7.53 -9.18 -35.95
CA GLY A 112 6.64 -8.75 -34.87
C GLY A 112 5.49 -9.72 -34.59
N TYR A 113 4.30 -9.19 -34.29
CA TYR A 113 3.12 -9.98 -33.91
C TYR A 113 1.91 -9.60 -34.75
N ARG A 114 1.00 -10.57 -34.94
CA ARG A 114 -0.24 -10.41 -35.71
C ARG A 114 -1.39 -11.12 -35.00
N LEU A 115 -2.54 -10.45 -34.87
CA LEU A 115 -3.81 -11.08 -34.51
C LEU A 115 -4.38 -11.80 -35.74
N VAL A 116 -4.68 -13.09 -35.64
CA VAL A 116 -5.11 -13.90 -36.80
C VAL A 116 -6.58 -14.32 -36.76
N VAL A 117 -7.28 -13.96 -35.68
CA VAL A 117 -8.72 -14.20 -35.53
C VAL A 117 -9.52 -12.91 -35.80
N PRO A 118 -10.74 -13.02 -36.34
CA PRO A 118 -11.59 -11.85 -36.55
C PRO A 118 -11.95 -11.20 -35.21
N CYS A 119 -12.00 -9.87 -35.17
CA CYS A 119 -12.43 -9.12 -34.01
C CYS A 119 -13.43 -8.02 -34.37
N CYS A 120 -14.44 -7.82 -33.54
CA CYS A 120 -15.43 -6.76 -33.70
C CYS A 120 -15.89 -6.22 -32.33
N TRP A 121 -16.21 -4.94 -32.29
CA TRP A 121 -16.84 -4.33 -31.13
C TRP A 121 -18.31 -4.76 -31.04
N ILE A 122 -18.75 -5.15 -29.85
CA ILE A 122 -20.14 -5.53 -29.59
C ILE A 122 -20.88 -4.26 -29.16
N GLU A 123 -21.89 -3.85 -29.92
CA GLU A 123 -22.81 -2.79 -29.51
C GLU A 123 -23.78 -3.31 -28.44
N PRO A 124 -24.09 -2.52 -27.39
CA PRO A 124 -25.04 -2.93 -26.36
C PRO A 124 -26.45 -3.07 -26.95
N ALA A 125 -27.11 -4.20 -26.70
CA ALA A 125 -28.53 -4.36 -27.03
C ALA A 125 -29.39 -3.42 -26.17
N ALA A 126 -30.33 -2.71 -26.79
CA ALA A 126 -31.27 -1.83 -26.10
C ALA A 126 -32.16 -2.63 -25.13
N THR A 127 -32.08 -2.31 -23.84
CA THR A 127 -32.88 -2.91 -22.78
C THR A 127 -34.35 -2.49 -22.91
N PRO A 128 -35.35 -3.40 -22.81
CA PRO A 128 -36.75 -3.02 -22.73
C PRO A 128 -37.09 -2.41 -21.36
N GLU A 129 -37.96 -1.40 -21.40
CA GLU A 129 -38.43 -0.56 -20.30
C GLU A 129 -39.30 -1.34 -19.29
N PRO A 130 -39.05 -1.27 -17.96
CA PRO A 130 -39.91 -1.90 -16.97
C PRO A 130 -41.08 -1.02 -16.54
N ALA A 131 -42.26 -1.64 -16.46
CA ALA A 131 -43.51 -1.06 -15.97
C ALA A 131 -43.49 -0.73 -14.47
N ALA A 132 -44.22 0.32 -14.11
CA ALA A 132 -44.34 0.88 -12.76
C ALA A 132 -45.03 -0.06 -11.75
N VAL A 133 -44.53 -0.06 -10.51
CA VAL A 133 -45.16 -0.67 -9.32
C VAL A 133 -45.23 0.41 -8.21
N PRO A 134 -46.34 0.53 -7.47
CA PRO A 134 -46.60 1.68 -6.60
C PRO A 134 -45.91 1.59 -5.23
N ALA A 135 -45.77 2.78 -4.62
CA ALA A 135 -45.04 3.03 -3.38
C ALA A 135 -45.67 2.39 -2.11
N ALA A 136 -44.80 1.90 -1.23
CA ALA A 136 -45.10 1.53 0.16
C ALA A 136 -44.29 2.42 1.14
N PRO A 137 -44.76 2.63 2.39
CA PRO A 137 -44.34 3.74 3.23
C PRO A 137 -43.01 3.52 3.99
N ALA A 138 -42.49 4.64 4.52
CA ALA A 138 -41.16 4.84 5.09
C ALA A 138 -40.75 3.87 6.24
N PRO A 139 -39.45 3.51 6.36
CA PRO A 139 -38.97 2.63 7.41
C PRO A 139 -38.74 3.36 8.75
N ALA A 140 -39.00 2.65 9.84
CA ALA A 140 -38.64 3.02 11.20
C ALA A 140 -37.12 2.94 11.41
N VAL A 141 -36.61 3.77 12.32
CA VAL A 141 -35.21 3.82 12.76
C VAL A 141 -34.78 2.46 13.32
N PRO A 142 -33.73 1.80 12.79
CA PRO A 142 -33.25 0.54 13.33
C PRO A 142 -32.46 0.74 14.63
N ALA A 143 -32.59 -0.21 15.55
CA ALA A 143 -31.80 -0.32 16.78
C ALA A 143 -30.30 -0.50 16.46
N PRO A 144 -29.37 -0.13 17.37
CA PRO A 144 -27.93 -0.27 17.15
C PRO A 144 -27.56 -1.72 16.82
N ILE A 145 -26.94 -1.90 15.65
CA ILE A 145 -26.48 -3.20 15.16
C ILE A 145 -25.31 -3.64 16.04
N GLN A 146 -25.46 -4.80 16.70
CA GLN A 146 -24.38 -5.47 17.40
C GLN A 146 -23.43 -6.09 16.36
N PRO A 147 -22.18 -5.60 16.23
CA PRO A 147 -21.31 -6.04 15.16
C PRO A 147 -20.70 -7.43 15.45
N ARG A 148 -20.72 -8.32 14.45
CA ARG A 148 -20.13 -9.68 14.54
C ARG A 148 -18.70 -9.71 13.97
N PRO A 149 -17.81 -10.58 14.48
CA PRO A 149 -16.48 -10.78 13.89
C PRO A 149 -16.59 -11.47 12.52
N ALA A 150 -15.69 -11.11 11.58
CA ALA A 150 -15.66 -11.69 10.25
C ALA A 150 -15.32 -13.20 10.27
N PRO A 151 -15.97 -14.04 9.44
CA PRO A 151 -15.55 -15.43 9.21
C PRO A 151 -14.11 -15.52 8.67
N GLN A 152 -13.45 -16.65 8.87
CA GLN A 152 -12.09 -16.88 8.39
C GLN A 152 -12.00 -16.78 6.86
N GLU A 153 -11.11 -15.89 6.42
CA GLU A 153 -10.38 -15.90 5.15
C GLU A 153 -11.23 -16.16 3.89
N GLN A 154 -11.84 -15.10 3.36
CA GLN A 154 -12.09 -14.92 1.92
C GLN A 154 -12.59 -13.50 1.64
N ALA A 155 -11.79 -12.69 0.93
CA ALA A 155 -12.35 -11.70 0.03
C ALA A 155 -12.70 -12.48 -1.26
N PRO A 156 -13.98 -12.70 -1.59
CA PRO A 156 -14.36 -13.40 -2.80
C PRO A 156 -14.00 -12.56 -4.03
N ALA A 157 -13.69 -13.25 -5.13
CA ALA A 157 -13.50 -12.63 -6.42
C ALA A 157 -14.74 -11.81 -6.82
N ALA A 158 -14.50 -10.63 -7.41
CA ALA A 158 -15.53 -9.67 -7.78
C ALA A 158 -16.57 -10.28 -8.73
N ALA A 159 -17.72 -10.72 -8.18
CA ALA A 159 -18.89 -11.08 -8.96
C ALA A 159 -19.97 -10.01 -8.74
N GLY A 160 -20.15 -9.15 -9.75
CA GLY A 160 -21.39 -8.37 -9.91
C GLY A 160 -21.51 -7.03 -9.18
N ALA A 161 -20.43 -6.44 -8.65
CA ALA A 161 -20.50 -5.08 -8.13
C ALA A 161 -20.84 -4.07 -9.26
N PRO A 162 -21.84 -3.18 -9.09
CA PRO A 162 -22.13 -2.13 -10.07
C PRO A 162 -20.91 -1.21 -10.24
N PRO A 163 -20.72 -0.60 -11.43
CA PRO A 163 -19.58 0.26 -11.69
C PRO A 163 -19.60 1.45 -10.73
N LEU A 164 -18.50 1.66 -10.00
CA LEU A 164 -18.25 2.93 -9.33
C LEU A 164 -17.73 3.91 -10.39
N GLN A 165 -18.43 5.03 -10.56
CA GLN A 165 -17.97 6.13 -11.41
C GLN A 165 -16.96 6.97 -10.61
N TYR A 166 -15.84 7.30 -11.25
CA TYR A 166 -14.75 8.06 -10.67
C TYR A 166 -14.62 9.40 -11.36
N GLN A 167 -14.38 10.43 -10.56
CA GLN A 167 -13.97 11.74 -11.05
C GLN A 167 -12.68 12.15 -10.33
N ALA A 168 -11.65 12.49 -11.09
CA ALA A 168 -10.49 13.17 -10.52
C ALA A 168 -10.87 14.63 -10.31
N ILE A 169 -10.79 15.11 -9.06
CA ILE A 169 -11.26 16.46 -8.70
C ILE A 169 -10.08 17.39 -8.52
N ALA A 170 -9.00 16.88 -7.95
CA ALA A 170 -7.73 17.57 -7.86
C ALA A 170 -6.71 16.66 -8.57
N ALA A 171 -6.19 17.18 -9.68
CA ALA A 171 -5.22 16.53 -10.56
C ALA A 171 -4.30 17.62 -11.12
N THR A 172 -3.74 18.40 -10.21
CA THR A 172 -2.77 19.45 -10.58
C THR A 172 -1.37 18.87 -10.67
N ALA A 173 -0.42 19.60 -11.27
CA ALA A 173 0.97 19.14 -11.40
C ALA A 173 1.75 19.08 -10.07
N LEU A 174 1.09 19.35 -8.93
CA LEU A 174 1.70 19.32 -7.60
C LEU A 174 1.02 18.23 -6.76
N PRO A 175 1.76 17.51 -5.91
CA PRO A 175 1.22 16.38 -5.16
C PRO A 175 0.17 16.84 -4.14
N GLU A 176 -0.96 16.13 -4.11
CA GLU A 176 -2.10 16.41 -3.23
C GLU A 176 -2.20 15.31 -2.17
N GLN A 177 -2.25 15.71 -0.90
CA GLN A 177 -2.09 14.81 0.23
C GLN A 177 -3.25 14.90 1.22
N GLY A 178 -3.62 13.75 1.79
CA GLY A 178 -4.63 13.64 2.84
C GLY A 178 -5.97 14.28 2.48
N PRO A 179 -6.69 13.78 1.47
CA PRO A 179 -8.02 14.31 1.15
C PRO A 179 -8.99 14.03 2.29
N ALA A 180 -9.80 15.03 2.64
CA ALA A 180 -10.87 14.93 3.63
C ALA A 180 -12.18 15.49 3.08
N LEU A 181 -13.27 14.76 3.24
CA LEU A 181 -14.56 15.07 2.64
C LEU A 181 -15.48 15.70 3.69
N SER A 182 -16.11 16.81 3.34
CA SER A 182 -17.15 17.43 4.15
C SER A 182 -18.29 16.45 4.46
N PRO A 183 -18.99 16.58 5.60
CA PRO A 183 -20.05 15.66 5.99
C PRO A 183 -21.16 15.50 4.94
N ASP A 184 -21.49 16.57 4.21
CA ASP A 184 -22.51 16.56 3.15
C ASP A 184 -21.97 16.10 1.77
N GLY A 185 -20.66 15.88 1.66
CA GLY A 185 -19.99 15.46 0.43
C GLY A 185 -19.81 16.57 -0.60
N SER A 186 -20.02 17.84 -0.25
CA SER A 186 -20.03 18.96 -1.21
C SER A 186 -18.66 19.63 -1.41
N GLU A 187 -17.77 19.54 -0.42
CA GLU A 187 -16.42 20.10 -0.43
C GLU A 187 -15.37 19.08 0.01
N VAL A 188 -14.19 19.13 -0.62
CA VAL A 188 -12.99 18.34 -0.31
C VAL A 188 -11.90 19.27 0.21
N ALA A 189 -11.33 18.96 1.36
CA ALA A 189 -10.12 19.58 1.88
C ALA A 189 -8.90 18.71 1.54
N TYR A 190 -7.78 19.31 1.16
CA TYR A 190 -6.53 18.58 0.91
C TYR A 190 -5.31 19.47 1.14
N ALA A 191 -4.16 18.86 1.42
CA ALA A 191 -2.90 19.56 1.54
C ALA A 191 -2.13 19.57 0.22
N ARG A 192 -1.59 20.73 -0.17
CA ARG A 192 -0.77 20.88 -1.38
C ARG A 192 0.25 22.01 -1.20
N PRO A 193 1.47 21.91 -1.74
CA PRO A 193 2.37 23.05 -1.77
C PRO A 193 1.84 24.17 -2.69
N VAL A 194 2.11 25.43 -2.34
CA VAL A 194 1.74 26.59 -3.19
C VAL A 194 2.60 26.65 -4.45
N ARG A 195 3.85 26.18 -4.35
CA ARG A 195 4.86 26.12 -5.42
C ARG A 195 5.65 24.83 -5.26
N ALA A 196 6.17 24.27 -6.35
CA ALA A 196 7.01 23.07 -6.27
C ALA A 196 8.15 23.23 -5.25
N GLY A 197 8.31 22.25 -4.36
CA GLY A 197 9.32 22.26 -3.28
C GLY A 197 9.02 23.21 -2.10
N GLY A 198 7.91 23.95 -2.11
CA GLY A 198 7.49 24.81 -1.00
C GLY A 198 6.75 24.07 0.11
N PRO A 199 6.50 24.72 1.26
CA PRO A 199 5.68 24.14 2.32
C PRO A 199 4.25 23.92 1.84
N ARG A 200 3.63 22.90 2.43
CA ARG A 200 2.24 22.53 2.15
C ARG A 200 1.27 23.45 2.90
N THR A 201 0.15 23.76 2.24
CA THR A 201 -0.98 24.49 2.81
C THR A 201 -2.28 23.76 2.48
N LEU A 202 -3.35 24.05 3.22
CA LEU A 202 -4.65 23.45 2.97
C LEU A 202 -5.46 24.22 1.94
N TYR A 203 -6.11 23.48 1.06
CA TYR A 203 -7.06 23.97 0.08
C TYR A 203 -8.43 23.35 0.32
N LEU A 204 -9.49 24.10 0.01
CA LEU A 204 -10.86 23.61 -0.14
C LEU A 204 -11.27 23.66 -1.58
N GLN A 205 -11.92 22.61 -2.04
CA GLN A 205 -12.43 22.51 -3.39
C GLN A 205 -13.84 21.93 -3.38
N PRO A 206 -14.79 22.52 -4.12
CA PRO A 206 -16.08 21.89 -4.36
C PRO A 206 -15.92 20.50 -5.00
N ALA A 207 -16.72 19.52 -4.56
CA ALA A 207 -16.76 18.19 -5.12
C ALA A 207 -17.40 18.14 -6.53
N GLY A 208 -18.06 19.24 -6.94
CA GLY A 208 -18.53 19.45 -8.30
C GLY A 208 -17.62 20.39 -9.10
N ASP A 209 -18.21 21.12 -10.04
CA ASP A 209 -17.48 22.10 -10.84
C ASP A 209 -17.17 23.35 -10.01
N GLY A 210 -15.90 23.53 -9.64
CA GLY A 210 -15.45 24.68 -8.87
C GLY A 210 -13.94 24.75 -8.74
N SER A 211 -13.41 25.97 -8.66
CA SER A 211 -11.97 26.18 -8.45
C SER A 211 -11.60 26.01 -6.98
N PRO A 212 -10.43 25.41 -6.68
CA PRO A 212 -9.94 25.32 -5.31
C PRO A 212 -9.59 26.70 -4.76
N ARG A 213 -9.86 26.92 -3.47
CA ARG A 213 -9.44 28.10 -2.71
C ARG A 213 -8.50 27.69 -1.58
N GLN A 214 -7.48 28.50 -1.33
CA GLN A 214 -6.60 28.30 -0.19
C GLN A 214 -7.38 28.56 1.12
N LEU A 215 -7.28 27.62 2.06
CA LEU A 215 -7.95 27.69 3.36
C LEU A 215 -7.05 28.30 4.43
N THR A 216 -5.79 27.86 4.49
CA THR A 216 -4.85 28.23 5.56
C THR A 216 -3.65 29.02 5.04
N PHE A 217 -3.03 29.77 5.94
CA PHE A 217 -1.88 30.63 5.64
C PHE A 217 -0.76 30.43 6.67
N PRO A 218 -0.01 29.31 6.62
CA PRO A 218 1.06 29.02 7.56
C PRO A 218 2.20 30.04 7.49
N GLY A 219 2.90 30.22 8.61
CA GLY A 219 4.06 31.11 8.73
C GLY A 219 5.28 30.61 7.94
N HIS A 220 6.34 31.41 7.93
CA HIS A 220 7.57 31.05 7.22
C HIS A 220 8.21 29.78 7.80
N GLY A 221 8.39 28.76 6.94
CA GLY A 221 8.96 27.47 7.34
C GLY A 221 7.96 26.53 8.03
N GLU A 222 6.67 26.89 8.06
CA GLU A 222 5.59 26.05 8.56
C GLU A 222 4.85 25.36 7.41
N ALA A 223 4.31 24.17 7.68
CA ALA A 223 3.49 23.40 6.74
C ALA A 223 2.25 22.84 7.44
N ASP A 224 1.11 22.85 6.73
CA ASP A 224 -0.18 22.36 7.22
C ASP A 224 -0.55 21.05 6.53
N ASP A 225 -0.98 20.04 7.29
CA ASP A 225 -1.26 18.68 6.84
C ASP A 225 -2.47 18.05 7.54
N LEU A 226 -2.89 16.89 7.04
CA LEU A 226 -3.90 16.02 7.67
C LEU A 226 -5.20 16.77 8.04
N PRO A 227 -5.90 17.41 7.08
CA PRO A 227 -7.19 18.02 7.35
C PRO A 227 -8.20 16.95 7.81
N ALA A 228 -9.09 17.31 8.74
CA ALA A 228 -10.21 16.48 9.16
C ALA A 228 -11.43 17.37 9.46
N TRP A 229 -12.57 17.09 8.83
CA TRP A 229 -13.80 17.84 9.01
C TRP A 229 -14.49 17.50 10.33
N SER A 230 -15.02 18.53 11.00
CA SER A 230 -15.97 18.30 12.08
C SER A 230 -17.29 17.79 11.52
N ARG A 231 -18.01 16.97 12.30
CA ARG A 231 -19.29 16.38 11.86
C ARG A 231 -20.38 17.37 11.48
N ASP A 232 -20.32 18.58 12.03
CA ASP A 232 -21.25 19.66 11.71
C ASP A 232 -20.84 20.44 10.43
N GLY A 233 -19.72 20.10 9.80
CA GLY A 233 -19.19 20.76 8.60
C GLY A 233 -18.66 22.18 8.83
N ARG A 234 -18.60 22.67 10.08
CA ARG A 234 -18.26 24.07 10.35
C ARG A 234 -16.78 24.32 10.57
N ARG A 235 -16.02 23.30 10.92
CA ARG A 235 -14.62 23.40 11.34
C ARG A 235 -13.79 22.32 10.69
N ILE A 236 -12.52 22.64 10.48
CA ILE A 236 -11.51 21.70 10.01
C ILE A 236 -10.37 21.71 11.01
N ALA A 237 -10.02 20.55 11.54
CA ALA A 237 -8.82 20.35 12.33
C ALA A 237 -7.69 19.92 11.41
N PHE A 238 -6.46 20.33 11.73
CA PHE A 238 -5.28 20.01 10.94
C PHE A 238 -4.02 20.06 11.80
N VAL A 239 -2.92 19.52 11.28
CA VAL A 239 -1.61 19.58 11.92
C VAL A 239 -0.77 20.66 11.25
N ARG A 240 -0.16 21.52 12.05
CA ARG A 240 0.86 22.47 11.62
C ARG A 240 2.22 22.05 12.16
N THR A 241 3.19 21.84 11.27
CA THR A 241 4.58 21.56 11.61
C THR A 241 5.48 22.72 11.22
N GLY A 242 6.58 22.92 11.95
CA GLY A 242 7.55 23.99 11.69
C GLY A 242 7.61 25.03 12.82
N GLY A 243 8.75 25.72 12.93
CA GLY A 243 9.04 26.63 14.04
C GLY A 243 9.12 25.90 15.40
N ASP A 244 8.03 25.96 16.17
CA ASP A 244 7.89 25.46 17.55
C ASP A 244 7.52 23.96 17.66
N GLY A 245 7.72 23.20 16.58
CA GLY A 245 7.38 21.78 16.50
C GLY A 245 5.99 21.54 15.91
N CYS A 246 5.28 20.53 16.44
CA CYS A 246 4.00 20.08 15.91
C CYS A 246 2.82 20.59 16.75
N ARG A 247 1.85 21.22 16.10
CA ARG A 247 0.65 21.81 16.70
C ARG A 247 -0.62 21.28 16.06
N LEU A 248 -1.65 21.06 16.88
CA LEU A 248 -3.01 20.79 16.43
C LEU A 248 -3.74 22.12 16.32
N MET A 249 -4.29 22.36 15.15
CA MET A 249 -4.94 23.60 14.78
C MET A 249 -6.39 23.35 14.40
N VAL A 250 -7.24 24.36 14.57
CA VAL A 250 -8.61 24.37 14.05
C VAL A 250 -8.84 25.68 13.29
N VAL A 251 -9.52 25.58 12.15
CA VAL A 251 -9.95 26.71 11.32
C VAL A 251 -11.44 26.57 10.99
N ALA A 252 -12.12 27.68 10.75
CA ALA A 252 -13.48 27.65 10.23
C ALA A 252 -13.48 27.15 8.77
N ALA A 253 -14.46 26.32 8.39
CA ALA A 253 -14.58 25.85 7.00
C ALA A 253 -14.75 27.02 6.02
N ALA A 254 -15.45 28.10 6.43
CA ALA A 254 -15.56 29.35 5.67
C ALA A 254 -14.22 30.10 5.49
N GLY A 255 -13.16 29.69 6.18
CA GLY A 255 -11.86 30.34 6.21
C GLY A 255 -11.67 31.28 7.40
N GLY A 256 -10.41 31.51 7.78
CA GLY A 256 -10.03 32.38 8.88
C GLY A 256 -10.24 31.78 10.28
N GLY A 257 -9.77 32.51 11.29
CA GLY A 257 -9.90 32.09 12.69
C GLY A 257 -9.06 30.85 13.05
N GLU A 258 -7.93 30.66 12.36
CA GLU A 258 -6.96 29.63 12.72
C GLU A 258 -6.52 29.80 14.18
N ARG A 259 -6.67 28.74 14.98
CA ARG A 259 -6.22 28.75 16.38
C ARG A 259 -5.62 27.41 16.77
N GLU A 260 -4.60 27.47 17.61
CA GLU A 260 -4.03 26.30 18.26
C GLU A 260 -5.04 25.74 19.27
N VAL A 261 -5.20 24.42 19.28
CA VAL A 261 -6.07 23.69 20.22
C VAL A 261 -5.30 22.72 21.09
N GLY A 262 -4.01 22.52 20.81
CA GLY A 262 -3.11 21.69 21.58
C GLY A 262 -1.81 21.46 20.81
N ARG A 263 -0.83 20.89 21.50
CA ARG A 263 0.43 20.44 20.88
C ARG A 263 0.38 18.95 20.59
N CYS A 264 1.09 18.50 19.57
CA CYS A 264 1.28 17.06 19.34
C CYS A 264 2.09 16.49 20.51
N GLU A 265 1.74 15.28 20.96
CA GLU A 265 2.56 14.60 21.97
C GLU A 265 3.64 13.75 21.29
N GLY A 266 4.89 14.24 21.31
CA GLY A 266 6.04 13.60 20.68
C GLY A 266 6.24 14.03 19.23
N GLU A 267 7.04 13.27 18.49
CA GLU A 267 7.28 13.52 17.06
C GLU A 267 6.27 12.80 16.14
N ASP A 268 5.29 12.09 16.70
CA ASP A 268 4.23 11.46 15.91
C ASP A 268 3.12 12.46 15.67
N TYR A 269 2.80 12.70 14.41
CA TYR A 269 1.49 13.17 14.03
C TYR A 269 0.90 12.15 13.05
N ALA A 270 -0.14 11.46 13.52
CA ALA A 270 -0.87 10.46 12.75
C ALA A 270 -2.29 10.96 12.46
N ALA A 271 -3.00 10.27 11.56
CA ALA A 271 -4.41 10.56 11.33
C ALA A 271 -5.19 10.54 12.66
N PHE A 272 -6.06 11.52 12.81
CA PHE A 272 -6.95 11.70 13.95
C PHE A 272 -8.40 11.82 13.47
N ASP A 273 -9.34 11.86 14.41
CA ASP A 273 -10.76 12.07 14.11
C ASP A 273 -11.42 12.93 15.19
N TRP A 274 -12.52 13.59 14.85
CA TRP A 274 -13.32 14.39 15.78
C TRP A 274 -14.16 13.50 16.68
N SER A 275 -14.24 13.83 17.97
CA SER A 275 -15.27 13.26 18.81
C SER A 275 -16.67 13.61 18.26
N PRO A 276 -17.67 12.74 18.44
CA PRO A 276 -19.01 12.98 17.89
C PRO A 276 -19.66 14.29 18.36
N ASP A 277 -19.30 14.77 19.55
CA ASP A 277 -19.75 16.04 20.13
C ASP A 277 -18.97 17.27 19.63
N GLY A 278 -17.93 17.09 18.82
CA GLY A 278 -17.07 18.15 18.29
C GLY A 278 -16.24 18.89 19.33
N ARG A 279 -16.05 18.33 20.54
CA ARG A 279 -15.31 18.94 21.65
C ARG A 279 -13.88 18.41 21.83
N ALA A 280 -13.54 17.34 21.14
CA ALA A 280 -12.24 16.68 21.25
C ALA A 280 -11.77 16.08 19.93
N LEU A 281 -10.49 15.72 19.88
CA LEU A 281 -9.90 14.91 18.82
C LEU A 281 -9.39 13.60 19.41
N VAL A 282 -9.50 12.49 18.68
CA VAL A 282 -8.88 11.20 19.04
C VAL A 282 -7.71 10.92 18.12
N MET A 283 -6.59 10.48 18.70
CA MET A 283 -5.37 10.16 17.97
C MET A 283 -4.76 8.87 18.50
N GLY A 284 -4.20 8.07 17.60
CA GLY A 284 -3.36 6.90 17.93
C GLY A 284 -1.88 7.19 17.74
N GLY A 285 -1.00 6.34 18.25
CA GLY A 285 0.45 6.50 18.09
C GLY A 285 1.27 5.74 19.11
N ARG A 286 2.54 6.12 19.25
CA ARG A 286 3.50 5.46 20.15
C ARG A 286 3.05 5.47 21.61
N ARG A 287 3.37 4.39 22.33
CA ARG A 287 3.34 4.38 23.80
C ARG A 287 4.49 5.22 24.35
N ARG A 288 4.20 6.00 25.40
CA ARG A 288 5.22 6.81 26.09
C ARG A 288 6.28 5.91 26.74
N SER A 289 7.52 6.38 26.79
CA SER A 289 8.64 5.72 27.50
C SER A 289 8.40 5.54 29.00
N SER A 290 7.49 6.32 29.60
CA SER A 290 7.04 6.18 31.00
C SER A 290 6.09 5.00 31.25
N GLY A 291 5.79 4.18 30.23
CA GLY A 291 5.17 2.86 30.37
C GLY A 291 3.67 2.83 30.69
N GLN A 292 2.97 3.97 30.78
CA GLN A 292 1.60 4.03 31.31
C GLN A 292 0.54 4.66 30.38
N SER A 293 0.87 5.10 29.16
CA SER A 293 -0.16 5.66 28.26
C SER A 293 -0.65 4.61 27.27
N ALA A 294 -1.96 4.44 27.20
CA ALA A 294 -2.59 3.77 26.07
C ALA A 294 -2.22 4.51 24.75
N PRO A 295 -2.03 3.78 23.64
CA PRO A 295 -1.66 4.39 22.35
C PRO A 295 -2.76 5.32 21.81
N LEU A 296 -4.04 5.02 22.09
CA LEU A 296 -5.17 5.89 21.75
C LEU A 296 -5.43 6.91 22.86
N ARG A 297 -5.48 8.19 22.47
CA ARG A 297 -5.64 9.34 23.36
C ARG A 297 -6.66 10.34 22.80
N ARG A 298 -7.26 11.12 23.69
CA ARG A 298 -8.23 12.18 23.40
C ARG A 298 -7.64 13.54 23.79
N LEU A 299 -7.64 14.49 22.86
CA LEU A 299 -7.31 15.89 23.11
C LEU A 299 -8.60 16.66 23.36
N ASP A 300 -8.78 17.19 24.57
CA ASP A 300 -9.88 18.11 24.86
C ASP A 300 -9.59 19.51 24.28
N LEU A 301 -10.48 20.02 23.42
CA LEU A 301 -10.25 21.29 22.70
C LEU A 301 -10.46 22.54 23.55
N GLY A 302 -11.07 22.41 24.72
CA GLY A 302 -11.29 23.53 25.64
C GLY A 302 -10.09 23.80 26.53
N SER A 303 -9.45 22.74 27.01
CA SER A 303 -8.29 22.78 27.91
C SER A 303 -6.95 22.57 27.21
N GLY A 304 -6.95 22.01 26.00
CA GLY A 304 -5.74 21.63 25.26
C GLY A 304 -4.96 20.48 25.87
N ARG A 305 -5.62 19.63 26.67
CA ARG A 305 -4.98 18.52 27.39
C ARG A 305 -5.29 17.18 26.75
N TRP A 306 -4.28 16.33 26.72
CA TRP A 306 -4.38 14.94 26.28
C TRP A 306 -4.74 14.02 27.45
N GLU A 307 -5.68 13.10 27.19
CA GLU A 307 -6.12 12.06 28.12
C GLU A 307 -6.03 10.69 27.45
N ALA A 308 -5.49 9.70 28.14
CA ALA A 308 -5.44 8.33 27.63
C ALA A 308 -6.83 7.68 27.70
N LEU A 309 -7.22 6.95 26.65
CA LEU A 309 -8.44 6.14 26.70
C LEU A 309 -8.20 4.90 27.57
N ALA A 310 -9.21 4.52 28.36
CA ALA A 310 -9.14 3.37 29.25
C ALA A 310 -9.52 2.07 28.52
N TYR A 311 -8.54 1.28 28.09
CA TYR A 311 -8.76 -0.04 27.48
C TYR A 311 -7.51 -0.94 27.55
N PRO A 312 -7.65 -2.28 27.36
CA PRO A 312 -6.54 -3.20 27.15
C PRO A 312 -5.75 -2.87 25.88
N ALA A 313 -4.60 -2.23 26.06
CA ALA A 313 -3.72 -1.77 24.99
C ALA A 313 -2.58 -2.76 24.73
N ASP A 314 -2.79 -3.63 23.74
CA ASP A 314 -1.82 -4.65 23.32
C ASP A 314 -1.38 -4.36 21.87
N GLY A 315 -0.45 -3.42 21.67
CA GLY A 315 0.08 -3.13 20.32
C GLY A 315 0.29 -1.64 20.03
N LEU A 316 0.47 -1.36 18.73
CA LEU A 316 0.46 -0.02 18.14
C LEU A 316 -0.93 0.23 17.55
N ASP A 317 -1.69 1.16 18.13
CA ASP A 317 -3.05 1.50 17.68
C ASP A 317 -3.05 2.84 16.95
N THR A 318 -3.53 2.84 15.70
CA THR A 318 -3.44 3.94 14.73
C THR A 318 -4.74 4.11 13.94
N LEU A 319 -4.88 5.20 13.18
CA LEU A 319 -6.05 5.48 12.33
C LEU A 319 -7.41 5.36 13.06
N PRO A 320 -7.62 6.03 14.21
CA PRO A 320 -8.89 5.96 14.91
C PRO A 320 -10.01 6.68 14.12
N ARG A 321 -11.21 6.09 14.13
CA ARG A 321 -12.46 6.68 13.56
C ARG A 321 -13.66 6.35 14.43
N PHE A 322 -14.43 7.37 14.83
CA PHE A 322 -15.71 7.18 15.50
C PHE A 322 -16.77 6.72 14.51
N SER A 323 -17.64 5.79 14.93
CA SER A 323 -18.80 5.39 14.13
C SER A 323 -19.78 6.55 13.92
N PRO A 324 -20.61 6.55 12.86
CA PRO A 324 -21.56 7.63 12.58
C PRO A 324 -22.53 7.92 13.74
N ASP A 325 -22.92 6.90 14.50
CA ASP A 325 -23.74 7.04 15.72
C ASP A 325 -22.96 7.46 16.98
N GLY A 326 -21.63 7.52 16.91
CA GLY A 326 -20.74 7.88 18.01
C GLY A 326 -20.62 6.83 19.12
N ALA A 327 -21.21 5.64 18.95
CA ALA A 327 -21.21 4.59 19.97
C ALA A 327 -19.90 3.78 19.99
N TRP A 328 -19.19 3.73 18.87
CA TRP A 328 -18.01 2.91 18.68
C TRP A 328 -16.80 3.72 18.22
N LEU A 329 -15.63 3.24 18.59
CA LEU A 329 -14.35 3.70 18.08
C LEU A 329 -13.66 2.52 17.40
N GLY A 330 -13.44 2.64 16.09
CA GLY A 330 -12.62 1.71 15.35
C GLY A 330 -11.20 2.24 15.20
N PHE A 331 -10.24 1.33 15.02
CA PHE A 331 -8.83 1.67 14.83
C PHE A 331 -8.09 0.51 14.17
N ARG A 332 -6.91 0.80 13.62
CA ARG A 332 -5.97 -0.21 13.10
C ARG A 332 -4.98 -0.57 14.20
N ARG A 333 -4.81 -1.86 14.48
CA ARG A 333 -3.82 -2.37 15.44
C ARG A 333 -2.72 -3.14 14.73
N GLY A 334 -1.47 -2.87 15.08
CA GLY A 334 -0.28 -3.48 14.51
C GLY A 334 0.44 -2.53 13.53
N THR A 335 1.63 -2.92 13.10
CA THR A 335 2.41 -2.16 12.12
C THR A 335 1.88 -2.44 10.71
N SER A 336 2.62 -3.18 9.90
CA SER A 336 2.23 -3.41 8.51
C SER A 336 1.27 -4.61 8.38
N LEU A 337 1.27 -5.63 9.27
CA LEU A 337 0.28 -6.75 9.24
C LEU A 337 -0.95 -6.40 10.11
N GLY A 338 -1.27 -5.12 10.22
CA GLY A 338 -2.31 -4.67 11.13
C GLY A 338 -3.71 -5.03 10.66
N ASP A 339 -4.62 -5.16 11.61
CA ASP A 339 -6.04 -5.42 11.36
C ASP A 339 -6.92 -4.31 11.94
N LEU A 340 -8.18 -4.27 11.52
CA LEU A 340 -9.19 -3.38 12.08
C LEU A 340 -9.77 -3.97 13.36
N TRP A 341 -9.90 -3.12 14.37
CA TRP A 341 -10.44 -3.43 15.69
C TRP A 341 -11.53 -2.42 16.04
N LEU A 342 -12.42 -2.83 16.94
CA LEU A 342 -13.51 -1.99 17.44
C LEU A 342 -13.58 -2.03 18.97
N MET A 343 -13.88 -0.91 19.60
CA MET A 343 -14.21 -0.83 21.01
C MET A 343 -15.33 0.19 21.27
N PRO A 344 -15.99 0.19 22.44
CA PRO A 344 -16.92 1.26 22.78
C PRO A 344 -16.22 2.63 22.76
N ALA A 345 -16.89 3.68 22.30
CA ALA A 345 -16.31 5.01 22.14
C ALA A 345 -15.72 5.61 23.44
N ALA A 346 -16.26 5.20 24.60
CA ALA A 346 -15.77 5.62 25.92
C ALA A 346 -14.54 4.83 26.42
N GLY A 347 -14.09 3.82 25.67
CA GLY A 347 -13.09 2.84 26.11
C GLY A 347 -13.73 1.51 26.53
N GLY A 348 -12.89 0.54 26.89
CA GLY A 348 -13.28 -0.84 27.16
C GLY A 348 -12.58 -1.86 26.25
N PRO A 349 -12.80 -3.16 26.47
CA PRO A 349 -12.08 -4.22 25.76
C PRO A 349 -12.29 -4.13 24.24
N PRO A 350 -11.21 -4.04 23.43
CA PRO A 350 -11.33 -4.04 21.99
C PRO A 350 -11.59 -5.46 21.47
N ARG A 351 -12.33 -5.56 20.36
CA ARG A 351 -12.57 -6.80 19.62
C ARG A 351 -12.03 -6.67 18.20
N GLN A 352 -11.38 -7.73 17.72
CA GLN A 352 -10.86 -7.79 16.37
C GLN A 352 -12.02 -7.89 15.38
N LEU A 353 -11.99 -7.06 14.35
CA LEU A 353 -13.01 -7.02 13.30
C LEU A 353 -12.57 -7.78 12.05
N THR A 354 -11.29 -7.68 11.68
CA THR A 354 -10.73 -8.31 10.48
C THR A 354 -9.53 -9.20 10.80
N ARG A 355 -9.24 -10.14 9.87
CA ARG A 355 -8.01 -10.95 9.84
C ARG A 355 -7.46 -11.01 8.41
N LEU A 356 -7.07 -9.85 7.89
CA LEU A 356 -6.73 -9.64 6.48
C LEU A 356 -5.28 -9.94 6.16
N ARG A 357 -4.39 -9.82 7.15
CA ARG A 357 -2.95 -10.06 7.02
C ARG A 357 -2.30 -9.28 5.87
N GLY A 358 -2.67 -8.01 5.72
CA GLY A 358 -2.11 -7.12 4.70
C GLY A 358 -2.02 -5.69 5.20
N ASP A 359 -1.39 -4.82 4.41
CA ASP A 359 -1.20 -3.42 4.80
C ASP A 359 -2.47 -2.61 4.51
N ILE A 360 -3.19 -2.24 5.58
CA ILE A 360 -4.40 -1.41 5.49
C ILE A 360 -3.99 0.06 5.40
N ARG A 361 -4.19 0.65 4.22
CA ARG A 361 -3.85 2.04 3.89
C ARG A 361 -5.07 2.95 3.98
N GLY A 362 -5.57 3.13 5.20
CA GLY A 362 -6.74 3.95 5.48
C GLY A 362 -8.07 3.20 5.32
N TRP A 363 -9.07 3.69 6.05
CA TRP A 363 -10.40 3.13 6.13
C TRP A 363 -11.37 4.15 6.71
N ASP A 364 -12.66 3.97 6.45
CA ASP A 364 -13.72 4.78 7.05
C ASP A 364 -15.07 4.03 7.11
N TRP A 365 -16.00 4.58 7.88
CA TRP A 365 -17.36 4.06 8.05
C TRP A 365 -18.25 4.36 6.85
N LEU A 366 -19.16 3.44 6.53
CA LEU A 366 -20.31 3.80 5.70
C LEU A 366 -21.23 4.77 6.47
N PRO A 367 -21.97 5.67 5.78
CA PRO A 367 -22.75 6.73 6.44
C PRO A 367 -23.82 6.18 7.41
N ASP A 368 -24.37 5.01 7.08
CA ASP A 368 -25.39 4.32 7.89
C ASP A 368 -24.83 3.43 9.00
N GLY A 369 -23.50 3.39 9.18
CA GLY A 369 -22.83 2.53 10.14
C GLY A 369 -22.96 1.02 9.85
N SER A 370 -23.47 0.62 8.69
CA SER A 370 -23.72 -0.79 8.36
C SER A 370 -22.46 -1.58 8.03
N GLY A 371 -21.34 -0.90 7.83
CA GLY A 371 -20.11 -1.42 7.26
C GLY A 371 -19.00 -0.39 7.23
N LEU A 372 -17.86 -0.81 6.68
CA LEU A 372 -16.66 0.00 6.48
C LEU A 372 -16.20 -0.09 5.02
N VAL A 373 -15.50 0.93 4.55
CA VAL A 373 -14.66 0.86 3.34
C VAL A 373 -13.20 1.00 3.75
N PHE A 374 -12.31 0.21 3.17
CA PHE A 374 -10.88 0.25 3.47
C PHE A 374 -10.03 -0.05 2.24
N SER A 375 -8.80 0.47 2.23
CA SER A 375 -7.79 0.10 1.24
C SER A 375 -6.87 -0.97 1.82
N LEU A 376 -6.61 -2.03 1.06
CA LEU A 376 -5.72 -3.12 1.43
C LEU A 376 -4.68 -3.34 0.34
N VAL A 377 -3.41 -3.38 0.74
CA VAL A 377 -2.28 -3.70 -0.13
C VAL A 377 -1.89 -5.15 0.05
N LYS A 378 -1.96 -5.93 -1.04
CA LYS A 378 -1.39 -7.27 -1.15
C LYS A 378 -0.28 -7.28 -2.19
N GLU A 379 -0.68 -7.21 -3.46
CA GLU A 379 0.21 -6.96 -4.61
C GLU A 379 0.10 -5.48 -5.00
N GLU A 380 -1.13 -5.02 -5.22
CA GLU A 380 -1.51 -3.62 -5.44
C GLU A 380 -2.52 -3.20 -4.38
N ALA A 381 -2.70 -1.89 -4.20
CA ALA A 381 -3.78 -1.40 -3.32
C ALA A 381 -5.13 -1.58 -4.02
N ARG A 382 -6.12 -2.04 -3.27
CA ARG A 382 -7.52 -2.18 -3.73
C ARG A 382 -8.46 -1.73 -2.63
N LEU A 383 -9.64 -1.27 -3.04
CA LEU A 383 -10.72 -0.90 -2.11
C LEU A 383 -11.59 -2.11 -1.82
N TYR A 384 -11.98 -2.24 -0.56
CA TYR A 384 -12.86 -3.29 -0.07
C TYR A 384 -13.95 -2.70 0.81
N ARG A 385 -15.11 -3.34 0.79
CA ARG A 385 -16.20 -3.09 1.73
C ARG A 385 -16.28 -4.24 2.71
N LEU A 386 -16.39 -3.94 4.00
CA LEU A 386 -16.77 -4.89 5.05
C LEU A 386 -18.22 -4.62 5.48
N ALA A 387 -19.09 -5.63 5.47
CA ALA A 387 -20.41 -5.54 6.08
C ALA A 387 -20.39 -6.03 7.54
N LEU A 388 -20.90 -5.23 8.49
CA LEU A 388 -20.87 -5.59 9.91
C LEU A 388 -21.91 -6.63 10.32
N ALA A 389 -22.95 -6.84 9.50
CA ALA A 389 -24.04 -7.75 9.81
C ALA A 389 -23.59 -9.22 9.78
N ASP A 390 -22.78 -9.59 8.80
CA ASP A 390 -22.31 -10.95 8.55
C ASP A 390 -20.77 -11.06 8.49
N GLY A 391 -20.06 -9.93 8.50
CA GLY A 391 -18.61 -9.90 8.40
C GLY A 391 -18.07 -10.15 6.98
N SER A 392 -18.92 -10.10 5.95
CA SER A 392 -18.50 -10.30 4.57
C SER A 392 -17.63 -9.15 4.07
N ILE A 393 -16.58 -9.51 3.33
CA ILE A 393 -15.65 -8.56 2.71
C ILE A 393 -15.78 -8.69 1.20
N THR A 394 -16.03 -7.60 0.48
CA THR A 394 -16.17 -7.59 -0.99
C THR A 394 -15.23 -6.55 -1.60
N GLU A 395 -14.46 -6.95 -2.62
CA GLU A 395 -13.67 -6.00 -3.41
C GLU A 395 -14.59 -5.02 -4.14
N LEU A 396 -14.30 -3.73 -4.03
CA LEU A 396 -14.95 -2.69 -4.80
C LEU A 396 -14.21 -2.51 -6.13
N PRO A 397 -14.90 -2.07 -7.20
CA PRO A 397 -14.23 -1.59 -8.40
C PRO A 397 -13.08 -0.65 -8.04
N SER A 398 -12.02 -0.65 -8.84
CA SER A 398 -10.84 0.20 -8.63
C SER A 398 -10.66 1.13 -9.83
N PRO A 399 -10.00 2.30 -9.66
CA PRO A 399 -9.69 3.17 -10.80
C PRO A 399 -8.84 2.42 -11.85
N PRO A 400 -8.89 2.83 -13.12
CA PRO A 400 -8.16 2.16 -14.20
C PRO A 400 -6.64 2.33 -14.10
N ARG A 401 -6.16 3.35 -13.37
CA ARG A 401 -4.74 3.64 -13.13
C ARG A 401 -4.54 4.10 -11.68
N GLY A 402 -3.40 3.72 -11.11
CA GLY A 402 -3.03 4.07 -9.73
C GLY A 402 -3.69 3.18 -8.67
N ASN A 403 -3.16 3.28 -7.47
CA ASN A 403 -3.52 2.51 -6.29
C ASN A 403 -4.46 3.33 -5.39
N PRO A 404 -5.74 2.93 -5.21
CA PRO A 404 -6.64 3.66 -4.32
C PRO A 404 -6.26 3.45 -2.85
N VAL A 405 -5.97 4.53 -2.14
CA VAL A 405 -5.55 4.56 -0.74
C VAL A 405 -6.27 5.65 0.02
N PHE A 406 -6.29 5.56 1.35
CA PHE A 406 -6.87 6.54 2.26
C PHE A 406 -8.31 6.94 1.91
N PRO A 407 -9.25 5.98 1.80
CA PRO A 407 -10.65 6.33 1.58
C PRO A 407 -11.23 7.07 2.78
N GLU A 408 -12.02 8.12 2.51
CA GLU A 408 -12.82 8.87 3.48
C GLU A 408 -14.23 9.06 2.94
N VAL A 409 -15.23 8.84 3.78
CA VAL A 409 -16.64 8.79 3.42
C VAL A 409 -17.38 9.95 4.07
N ALA A 410 -18.24 10.62 3.30
CA ALA A 410 -19.08 11.69 3.82
C ALA A 410 -20.05 11.14 4.88
N ALA A 411 -20.17 11.81 6.03
CA ALA A 411 -21.00 11.34 7.13
C ALA A 411 -22.50 11.30 6.78
N ASP A 412 -22.97 12.23 5.95
CA ASP A 412 -24.38 12.44 5.61
C ASP A 412 -24.69 12.13 4.14
N ALA A 413 -23.69 11.70 3.36
CA ALA A 413 -23.83 11.39 1.93
C ALA A 413 -23.16 10.08 1.56
N TRP A 414 -23.74 9.34 0.60
CA TRP A 414 -23.14 8.14 0.03
C TRP A 414 -22.09 8.52 -1.02
N THR A 415 -21.05 9.21 -0.57
CA THR A 415 -19.94 9.72 -1.39
C THR A 415 -18.63 9.48 -0.65
N MET A 416 -17.58 9.19 -1.41
CA MET A 416 -16.26 8.91 -0.88
C MET A 416 -15.19 9.64 -1.68
N VAL A 417 -14.17 10.14 -0.99
CA VAL A 417 -12.89 10.54 -1.59
C VAL A 417 -11.82 9.51 -1.25
N PHE A 418 -10.79 9.42 -2.08
CA PHE A 418 -9.62 8.58 -1.84
C PHE A 418 -8.42 9.12 -2.63
N GLY A 419 -7.21 8.82 -2.17
CA GLY A 419 -5.98 9.08 -2.91
C GLY A 419 -5.77 8.05 -4.02
N ILE A 420 -5.37 8.50 -5.21
CA ILE A 420 -4.93 7.66 -6.32
C ILE A 420 -3.42 7.72 -6.36
N TYR A 421 -2.78 6.74 -5.72
CA TYR A 421 -1.34 6.71 -5.55
C TYR A 421 -0.64 6.09 -6.76
N ARG A 422 0.32 6.82 -7.35
CA ARG A 422 1.18 6.33 -8.43
C ARG A 422 2.62 6.35 -7.93
N PHE A 423 3.19 5.16 -7.87
CA PHE A 423 4.55 4.98 -7.39
C PHE A 423 5.35 4.17 -8.39
N ARG A 424 6.54 4.65 -8.71
CA ARG A 424 7.60 3.90 -9.40
C ARG A 424 8.91 4.13 -8.69
N SER A 425 9.79 3.14 -8.74
CA SER A 425 11.10 3.21 -8.11
C SER A 425 12.16 2.49 -8.92
N GLY A 426 13.38 3.00 -8.83
CA GLY A 426 14.58 2.39 -9.39
C GLY A 426 15.58 2.06 -8.30
N LEU A 427 16.53 1.17 -8.60
CA LEU A 427 17.61 0.81 -7.69
C LEU A 427 18.87 1.64 -7.97
N TYR A 428 19.45 2.18 -6.91
CA TYR A 428 20.62 3.03 -6.95
C TYR A 428 21.70 2.55 -5.99
N ALA A 429 22.95 2.55 -6.44
CA ALA A 429 24.12 2.24 -5.63
C ALA A 429 24.81 3.53 -5.16
N PHE A 430 25.29 3.52 -3.92
CA PHE A 430 26.00 4.62 -3.29
C PHE A 430 27.31 4.13 -2.70
N ASP A 431 28.41 4.81 -3.01
CA ASP A 431 29.69 4.61 -2.35
C ASP A 431 29.69 5.36 -1.00
N LEU A 432 29.77 4.59 0.09
CA LEU A 432 29.79 5.08 1.47
C LEU A 432 31.19 5.50 1.94
N GLU A 433 32.26 5.13 1.23
CA GLU A 433 33.64 5.55 1.50
C GLU A 433 34.04 6.79 0.69
N ALA A 434 33.36 7.07 -0.42
CA ALA A 434 33.61 8.26 -1.23
C ALA A 434 33.55 9.55 -0.40
N ALA A 435 34.57 10.41 -0.56
CA ALA A 435 34.66 11.71 0.09
C ALA A 435 33.70 12.71 -0.58
N GLY A 436 32.76 13.26 0.20
CA GLY A 436 31.80 14.25 -0.28
C GLY A 436 30.74 14.59 0.76
N ASP A 437 30.04 15.69 0.56
CA ASP A 437 28.94 16.17 1.42
C ASP A 437 27.62 15.40 1.21
N GLY A 438 27.63 14.31 0.43
CA GLY A 438 26.44 13.52 0.13
C GLY A 438 25.64 13.98 -1.10
N THR A 439 26.19 14.92 -1.89
CA THR A 439 25.54 15.45 -3.09
C THR A 439 25.69 14.58 -4.34
N GLN A 440 26.50 13.51 -4.30
CA GLN A 440 26.67 12.63 -5.46
C GLN A 440 25.38 11.84 -5.72
N PRO A 441 24.81 11.92 -6.94
CA PRO A 441 23.66 11.12 -7.29
C PRO A 441 24.06 9.64 -7.27
N GLY A 442 23.21 8.79 -6.69
CA GLY A 442 23.43 7.35 -6.73
C GLY A 442 23.52 6.84 -8.17
N GLU A 443 24.29 5.79 -8.36
CA GLU A 443 24.48 5.14 -9.67
C GLU A 443 23.30 4.20 -9.94
N PRO A 444 22.56 4.35 -11.05
CA PRO A 444 21.51 3.40 -11.41
C PRO A 444 22.08 1.98 -11.56
N VAL A 445 21.44 1.00 -10.91
CA VAL A 445 21.93 -0.39 -10.92
C VAL A 445 21.38 -1.17 -12.12
N PHE A 446 20.06 -1.19 -12.26
CA PHE A 446 19.36 -1.83 -13.36
C PHE A 446 18.32 -0.87 -13.94
N ALA A 447 18.15 -0.89 -15.26
CA ALA A 447 17.04 -0.19 -15.90
C ALA A 447 15.71 -0.84 -15.46
N SER A 448 14.71 -0.01 -15.18
CA SER A 448 13.38 -0.50 -14.79
C SER A 448 12.26 0.30 -15.44
N SER A 449 11.18 -0.40 -15.74
CA SER A 449 9.90 0.15 -16.20
C SER A 449 8.80 0.07 -15.13
N GLY A 450 9.11 -0.47 -13.95
CA GLY A 450 8.17 -0.75 -12.87
C GLY A 450 8.58 -0.19 -11.51
N VAL A 451 8.23 -0.92 -10.46
CA VAL A 451 8.48 -0.65 -9.05
C VAL A 451 9.53 -1.64 -8.56
N ASP A 452 10.79 -1.19 -8.46
CA ASP A 452 11.86 -2.00 -7.88
C ASP A 452 12.00 -1.72 -6.39
N LEU A 453 11.90 -2.75 -5.55
CA LEU A 453 11.91 -2.65 -4.10
C LEU A 453 12.77 -3.73 -3.48
N MET A 454 13.07 -3.57 -2.19
CA MET A 454 13.66 -4.61 -1.36
C MET A 454 14.99 -5.18 -1.94
N PRO A 455 15.97 -4.34 -2.31
CA PRO A 455 17.27 -4.85 -2.74
C PRO A 455 17.92 -5.68 -1.63
N ALA A 456 18.69 -6.68 -2.04
CA ALA A 456 19.49 -7.53 -1.17
C ALA A 456 20.75 -7.95 -1.95
N VAL A 457 21.89 -7.38 -1.59
CA VAL A 457 23.18 -7.71 -2.21
C VAL A 457 23.74 -8.98 -1.58
N SER A 458 24.35 -9.84 -2.38
CA SER A 458 25.02 -11.05 -1.93
C SER A 458 26.22 -10.70 -1.03
N PRO A 459 26.66 -11.61 -0.14
CA PRO A 459 27.77 -11.35 0.78
C PRO A 459 29.07 -10.94 0.08
N ASP A 460 29.34 -11.52 -1.10
CA ASP A 460 30.49 -11.20 -1.94
C ASP A 460 30.34 -9.88 -2.73
N GLY A 461 29.17 -9.24 -2.68
CA GLY A 461 28.91 -7.98 -3.36
C GLY A 461 28.71 -8.09 -4.87
N SER A 462 28.64 -9.30 -5.46
CA SER A 462 28.60 -9.49 -6.91
C SER A 462 27.19 -9.54 -7.51
N THR A 463 26.22 -10.00 -6.73
CA THR A 463 24.87 -10.33 -7.18
C THR A 463 23.83 -9.57 -6.37
N LEU A 464 22.80 -9.07 -7.04
CA LEU A 464 21.69 -8.37 -6.39
C LEU A 464 20.38 -9.14 -6.63
N ALA A 465 19.69 -9.43 -5.53
CA ALA A 465 18.31 -9.93 -5.53
C ALA A 465 17.36 -8.83 -5.08
N PHE A 466 16.18 -8.73 -5.70
CA PHE A 466 15.20 -7.70 -5.36
C PHE A 466 13.80 -8.05 -5.88
N VAL A 467 12.79 -7.33 -5.44
CA VAL A 467 11.40 -7.50 -5.91
C VAL A 467 11.09 -6.46 -6.97
N SER A 468 10.52 -6.87 -8.10
CA SER A 468 10.08 -5.94 -9.15
C SER A 468 8.84 -6.44 -9.88
N ASP A 469 7.98 -5.50 -10.25
CA ASP A 469 6.79 -5.72 -11.06
C ASP A 469 6.97 -5.35 -12.55
N ARG A 470 8.22 -5.14 -13.01
CA ARG A 470 8.54 -4.77 -14.41
C ARG A 470 7.96 -5.71 -15.47
N SER A 471 7.64 -6.95 -15.07
CA SER A 471 6.98 -8.00 -15.85
C SER A 471 5.46 -8.03 -15.67
N LEU A 472 4.86 -6.94 -15.17
CA LEU A 472 3.44 -6.76 -14.91
C LEU A 472 2.88 -7.55 -13.73
N ALA A 473 3.74 -8.22 -12.97
CA ALA A 473 3.43 -8.91 -11.73
C ALA A 473 4.67 -8.87 -10.83
N ALA A 474 4.47 -8.76 -9.51
CA ALA A 474 5.57 -8.80 -8.56
C ALA A 474 6.30 -10.15 -8.65
N GLN A 475 7.59 -10.10 -8.95
CA GLN A 475 8.46 -11.26 -9.05
C GLN A 475 9.78 -10.99 -8.33
N LEU A 476 10.46 -12.08 -7.93
CA LEU A 476 11.84 -12.01 -7.46
C LEU A 476 12.76 -11.93 -8.68
N TRP A 477 13.66 -10.96 -8.70
CA TRP A 477 14.67 -10.78 -9.74
C TRP A 477 16.06 -10.96 -9.15
N ILE A 478 16.94 -11.61 -9.92
CA ILE A 478 18.35 -11.82 -9.55
C ILE A 478 19.22 -11.49 -10.76
N GLY A 479 20.29 -10.73 -10.55
CA GLY A 479 21.28 -10.39 -11.58
C GLY A 479 22.63 -9.99 -10.99
N GLU A 480 23.69 -10.21 -11.75
CA GLU A 480 25.04 -9.76 -11.44
C GLU A 480 25.19 -8.26 -11.72
N LEU A 481 25.84 -7.54 -10.80
CA LEU A 481 25.99 -6.08 -10.87
C LEU A 481 26.83 -5.64 -12.06
N GLU A 482 27.93 -6.35 -12.35
CA GLU A 482 28.84 -6.05 -13.46
C GLU A 482 28.38 -6.65 -14.80
N HIS A 483 27.35 -7.49 -14.78
CA HIS A 483 26.79 -8.13 -15.99
C HIS A 483 25.26 -8.00 -16.02
N PRO A 484 24.71 -6.80 -16.30
CA PRO A 484 23.27 -6.53 -16.24
C PRO A 484 22.39 -7.45 -17.11
N GLN A 485 22.94 -8.03 -18.17
CA GLN A 485 22.27 -9.00 -19.04
C GLN A 485 21.90 -10.32 -18.34
N THR A 486 22.47 -10.60 -17.17
CA THR A 486 22.15 -11.79 -16.36
C THR A 486 20.84 -11.65 -15.59
N LEU A 487 20.30 -10.43 -15.53
CA LEU A 487 19.11 -10.08 -14.79
C LEU A 487 17.90 -10.86 -15.30
N ARG A 488 17.29 -11.65 -14.41
CA ARG A 488 16.16 -12.52 -14.75
C ARG A 488 15.19 -12.67 -13.58
N ALA A 489 13.95 -13.01 -13.89
CA ALA A 489 12.94 -13.34 -12.90
C ALA A 489 13.07 -14.80 -12.45
N VAL A 490 12.97 -15.04 -11.15
CA VAL A 490 12.94 -16.39 -10.55
C VAL A 490 11.51 -16.93 -10.63
N PRO A 491 11.27 -18.05 -11.33
CA PRO A 491 9.94 -18.62 -11.46
C PRO A 491 9.49 -19.33 -10.17
N GLY A 492 8.18 -19.57 -10.03
CA GLY A 492 7.63 -20.41 -8.96
C GLY A 492 7.46 -19.75 -7.59
N ILE A 493 7.68 -18.43 -7.50
CA ILE A 493 7.46 -17.63 -6.29
C ILE A 493 6.80 -16.28 -6.64
N VAL A 494 5.86 -15.86 -5.80
CA VAL A 494 5.30 -14.50 -5.80
C VAL A 494 5.75 -13.85 -4.50
N PRO A 495 6.79 -12.98 -4.51
CA PRO A 495 7.32 -12.40 -3.29
C PRO A 495 6.33 -11.41 -2.66
N VAL A 496 6.33 -11.33 -1.34
CA VAL A 496 5.62 -10.29 -0.60
C VAL A 496 6.57 -9.08 -0.44
N PRO A 497 6.26 -7.90 -1.01
CA PRO A 497 7.17 -6.73 -1.03
C PRO A 497 7.22 -6.00 0.31
N ARG A 498 7.42 -6.74 1.41
CA ARG A 498 7.52 -6.22 2.78
C ARG A 498 8.90 -6.39 3.37
N ASN A 499 9.54 -7.52 3.10
CA ASN A 499 10.84 -7.87 3.64
C ASN A 499 11.80 -8.20 2.50
N PRO A 500 13.07 -7.79 2.62
CA PRO A 500 14.06 -8.14 1.61
C PRO A 500 14.33 -9.64 1.57
N PRO A 501 14.68 -10.18 0.40
CA PRO A 501 15.33 -11.48 0.31
C PRO A 501 16.55 -11.53 1.24
N VAL A 502 16.79 -12.65 1.90
CA VAL A 502 17.92 -12.79 2.84
C VAL A 502 18.89 -13.84 2.35
N TRP A 503 20.11 -13.40 2.02
CA TRP A 503 21.18 -14.26 1.56
C TRP A 503 21.70 -15.16 2.68
N ALA A 504 21.95 -16.42 2.35
CA ALA A 504 22.80 -17.28 3.15
C ALA A 504 24.23 -16.71 3.15
N PRO A 505 25.02 -16.91 4.23
CA PRO A 505 26.40 -16.41 4.30
C PRO A 505 27.31 -16.92 3.16
N ASP A 506 26.97 -18.07 2.58
CA ASP A 506 27.68 -18.67 1.45
C ASP A 506 27.32 -18.06 0.08
N GLY A 507 26.32 -17.17 0.00
CA GLY A 507 25.85 -16.57 -1.25
C GLY A 507 25.14 -17.53 -2.21
N SER A 508 24.94 -18.80 -1.83
CA SER A 508 24.33 -19.82 -2.69
C SER A 508 22.80 -19.86 -2.60
N ARG A 509 22.24 -19.33 -1.50
CA ARG A 509 20.82 -19.48 -1.16
C ARG A 509 20.19 -18.18 -0.70
N LEU A 510 18.91 -18.02 -0.99
CA LEU A 510 18.06 -16.92 -0.54
C LEU A 510 16.86 -17.44 0.23
N LEU A 511 16.50 -16.73 1.30
CA LEU A 511 15.21 -16.86 1.97
C LEU A 511 14.28 -15.75 1.49
N VAL A 512 13.06 -16.10 1.12
CA VAL A 512 12.08 -15.15 0.57
C VAL A 512 10.70 -15.44 1.16
N ILE A 513 10.02 -14.41 1.66
CA ILE A 513 8.61 -14.50 2.04
C ILE A 513 7.77 -14.37 0.77
N GLY A 514 6.94 -15.36 0.49
CA GLY A 514 6.09 -15.41 -0.70
C GLY A 514 4.63 -15.66 -0.37
N ALA A 515 3.74 -15.07 -1.16
CA ALA A 515 2.30 -15.24 -1.03
C ALA A 515 1.86 -16.59 -1.62
N THR A 516 0.89 -17.26 -0.98
CA THR A 516 0.31 -18.52 -1.49
C THR A 516 -1.16 -18.45 -1.86
N GLY A 517 -1.65 -17.26 -2.20
CA GLY A 517 -3.08 -17.04 -2.37
C GLY A 517 -3.80 -17.11 -1.03
N SER A 518 -4.73 -18.06 -0.85
CA SER A 518 -5.60 -18.17 0.34
C SER A 518 -4.99 -18.93 1.53
N GLY A 519 -3.71 -19.33 1.48
CA GLY A 519 -3.06 -20.17 2.50
C GLY A 519 -2.11 -19.45 3.45
N GLY A 520 -2.13 -18.11 3.47
CA GLY A 520 -1.13 -17.28 4.17
C GLY A 520 0.24 -17.23 3.49
N ASP A 521 1.11 -16.35 3.98
CA ASP A 521 2.48 -16.23 3.48
C ASP A 521 3.30 -17.49 3.85
N ARG A 522 4.26 -17.85 3.00
CA ARG A 522 5.19 -18.97 3.25
C ARG A 522 6.62 -18.52 3.08
N LEU A 523 7.51 -19.22 3.76
CA LEU A 523 8.95 -19.05 3.62
C LEU A 523 9.45 -19.96 2.51
N TYR A 524 10.12 -19.36 1.53
CA TYR A 524 10.75 -20.05 0.41
C TYR A 524 12.27 -19.99 0.58
N GLN A 525 12.93 -21.08 0.19
CA GLN A 525 14.36 -21.08 -0.07
C GLN A 525 14.58 -21.20 -1.57
N VAL A 526 15.43 -20.32 -2.11
CA VAL A 526 15.83 -20.29 -3.52
C VAL A 526 17.31 -20.66 -3.60
N GLU A 527 17.64 -21.69 -4.37
CA GLU A 527 19.01 -22.03 -4.74
C GLU A 527 19.44 -21.19 -5.94
N VAL A 528 20.45 -20.34 -5.75
CA VAL A 528 20.92 -19.39 -6.75
C VAL A 528 21.81 -20.11 -7.78
N GLY A 529 21.53 -19.88 -9.06
CA GLY A 529 22.22 -20.51 -10.20
C GLY A 529 21.40 -21.61 -10.88
N PHE A 530 20.71 -22.45 -10.11
CA PHE A 530 19.73 -23.43 -10.64
C PHE A 530 18.28 -22.94 -10.56
N ASP A 531 18.06 -21.81 -9.89
CA ASP A 531 16.76 -21.18 -9.63
C ASP A 531 15.72 -22.18 -9.07
N THR A 532 16.21 -23.13 -8.25
CA THR A 532 15.36 -24.13 -7.62
C THR A 532 14.69 -23.53 -6.39
N VAL A 533 13.37 -23.50 -6.40
CA VAL A 533 12.55 -22.91 -5.34
C VAL A 533 11.90 -24.02 -4.52
N ARG A 534 12.09 -24.00 -3.20
CA ARG A 534 11.43 -24.92 -2.26
C ARG A 534 10.71 -24.17 -1.14
N VAL A 535 9.55 -24.65 -0.74
CA VAL A 535 8.82 -24.14 0.43
C VAL A 535 9.39 -24.79 1.69
N LEU A 536 9.68 -23.98 2.70
CA LEU A 536 10.12 -24.44 4.02
C LEU A 536 8.91 -24.64 4.95
N PRO A 537 8.80 -25.78 5.68
CA PRO A 537 7.63 -26.08 6.50
C PRO A 537 7.73 -25.41 7.88
N VAL A 538 7.72 -24.06 7.89
CA VAL A 538 7.72 -23.25 9.11
C VAL A 538 6.47 -23.53 9.96
N PRO A 539 6.61 -23.80 11.27
CA PRO A 539 5.46 -23.80 12.18
C PRO A 539 4.89 -22.39 12.34
N GLY A 540 3.68 -22.16 11.82
CA GLY A 540 3.01 -20.86 11.84
C GLY A 540 3.14 -20.09 10.53
N VAL A 541 2.72 -18.81 10.54
CA VAL A 541 2.80 -17.93 9.36
C VAL A 541 4.05 -17.06 9.47
N PRO A 542 5.05 -17.24 8.59
CA PRO A 542 6.28 -16.47 8.64
C PRO A 542 6.06 -15.04 8.14
N ALA A 543 6.49 -14.06 8.95
CA ALA A 543 6.52 -12.64 8.60
C ALA A 543 7.89 -12.20 8.08
N PHE A 544 8.99 -12.78 8.57
CA PHE A 544 10.37 -12.57 8.10
C PHE A 544 11.24 -13.76 8.55
N ALA A 545 12.43 -13.91 7.97
CA ALA A 545 13.39 -14.93 8.39
C ALA A 545 14.83 -14.47 8.24
N ALA A 546 15.75 -15.06 8.98
CA ALA A 546 17.19 -14.82 8.86
C ALA A 546 17.98 -16.11 9.10
N TRP A 547 19.08 -16.25 8.37
CA TRP A 547 20.08 -17.28 8.63
C TRP A 547 20.80 -16.99 9.95
N THR A 548 21.21 -18.03 10.66
CA THR A 548 22.07 -17.92 11.84
C THR A 548 23.51 -18.26 11.48
N GLY A 549 24.44 -18.11 12.42
CA GLY A 549 25.81 -18.62 12.27
C GLY A 549 25.89 -20.15 12.16
N ARG A 550 24.77 -20.86 12.40
CA ARG A 550 24.66 -22.31 12.36
C ARG A 550 23.77 -22.78 11.20
N PRO A 551 24.25 -23.71 10.34
CA PRO A 551 23.49 -24.15 9.16
C PRO A 551 22.24 -24.97 9.52
N ASP A 552 22.16 -25.49 10.74
CA ASP A 552 21.05 -26.30 11.25
C ASP A 552 20.07 -25.47 12.11
N GLN A 553 20.21 -24.15 12.11
CA GLN A 553 19.33 -23.25 12.86
C GLN A 553 18.85 -22.08 12.01
N LEU A 554 17.59 -21.70 12.23
CA LEU A 554 16.95 -20.61 11.50
C LEU A 554 16.16 -19.70 12.44
N LEU A 555 16.27 -18.39 12.25
CA LEU A 555 15.41 -17.41 12.91
C LEU A 555 14.22 -17.11 12.02
N VAL A 556 13.03 -17.18 12.58
CA VAL A 556 11.79 -16.86 11.87
C VAL A 556 10.91 -15.98 12.75
N GLY A 557 10.52 -14.83 12.25
CA GLY A 557 9.43 -14.05 12.82
C GLY A 557 8.11 -14.69 12.41
N VAL A 558 7.31 -15.15 13.37
CA VAL A 558 5.99 -15.75 13.14
C VAL A 558 4.90 -14.81 13.65
N ASP A 559 3.80 -14.72 12.89
CA ASP A 559 2.61 -13.96 13.28
C ASP A 559 2.08 -14.45 14.64
N GLY A 560 2.01 -13.55 15.62
CA GLY A 560 1.57 -13.85 16.99
C GLY A 560 0.14 -13.38 17.26
N SER A 561 -0.41 -13.74 18.43
CA SER A 561 -1.74 -13.27 18.84
C SER A 561 -1.76 -11.75 19.04
N GLY A 562 -2.73 -11.06 18.43
CA GLY A 562 -2.98 -9.62 18.69
C GLY A 562 -2.22 -8.63 17.82
N GLY A 563 -1.57 -9.08 16.73
CA GLY A 563 -0.89 -8.20 15.77
C GLY A 563 0.58 -7.90 16.09
N SER A 564 1.16 -8.61 17.08
CA SER A 564 2.59 -8.61 17.36
C SER A 564 3.26 -9.86 16.81
N THR A 565 4.41 -9.71 16.15
CA THR A 565 5.22 -10.82 15.67
C THR A 565 6.11 -11.38 16.78
N ARG A 566 6.24 -12.70 16.85
CA ARG A 566 7.14 -13.43 17.76
C ARG A 566 8.36 -13.92 16.97
N LEU A 567 9.56 -13.61 17.43
CA LEU A 567 10.79 -14.19 16.89
C LEU A 567 11.01 -15.57 17.47
N VAL A 568 11.21 -16.58 16.63
CA VAL A 568 11.45 -17.96 17.05
C VAL A 568 12.76 -18.46 16.44
N LEU A 569 13.60 -19.06 17.28
CA LEU A 569 14.79 -19.79 16.87
C LEU A 569 14.41 -21.27 16.71
N TYR A 570 14.48 -21.77 15.48
CA TYR A 570 14.18 -23.16 15.15
C TYR A 570 15.45 -23.99 14.93
N GLN A 571 15.42 -25.24 15.41
CA GLN A 571 16.34 -26.31 15.03
C GLN A 571 15.81 -27.03 13.79
N LEU A 572 16.64 -27.19 12.77
CA LEU A 572 16.35 -27.94 11.55
C LEU A 572 16.97 -29.35 11.60
N PRO A 573 16.42 -30.32 10.85
CA PRO A 573 15.23 -30.24 10.00
C PRO A 573 13.89 -30.42 10.74
N GLU A 574 13.88 -30.70 12.04
CA GLU A 574 12.66 -31.04 12.79
C GLU A 574 11.75 -29.84 13.09
N TRP A 575 12.20 -28.61 12.84
CA TRP A 575 11.50 -27.37 13.18
C TRP A 575 11.15 -27.28 14.68
N ARG A 576 12.04 -27.77 15.54
CA ARG A 576 11.87 -27.68 17.00
C ARG A 576 12.21 -26.28 17.47
N GLU A 577 11.27 -25.62 18.14
CA GLU A 577 11.51 -24.33 18.80
C GLU A 577 12.57 -24.50 19.91
N LEU A 578 13.64 -23.72 19.84
CA LEU A 578 14.72 -23.67 20.83
C LEU A 578 14.55 -22.50 21.81
N ALA A 579 14.13 -21.34 21.30
CA ALA A 579 13.92 -20.11 22.04
C ALA A 579 12.99 -19.16 21.28
N SER A 580 12.43 -18.17 21.97
CA SER A 580 11.58 -17.16 21.35
C SER A 580 11.63 -15.81 22.07
N LEU A 581 11.35 -14.74 21.35
CA LEU A 581 11.12 -13.40 21.90
C LEU A 581 9.82 -12.82 21.33
N ASP A 582 8.98 -12.27 22.20
CA ASP A 582 7.77 -11.56 21.79
C ASP A 582 8.04 -10.09 21.45
N ASP A 583 7.08 -9.48 20.74
CA ASP A 583 7.11 -8.07 20.33
C ASP A 583 8.34 -7.75 19.46
N VAL A 584 8.63 -8.59 18.47
CA VAL A 584 9.75 -8.41 17.54
C VAL A 584 9.23 -8.01 16.16
N ALA A 585 9.42 -6.75 15.76
CA ALA A 585 8.92 -6.25 14.48
C ALA A 585 9.74 -6.75 13.29
N LEU A 586 11.08 -6.76 13.44
CA LEU A 586 12.04 -7.27 12.47
C LEU A 586 13.30 -7.69 13.22
N ALA A 587 13.91 -8.82 12.82
CA ALA A 587 15.22 -9.23 13.29
C ALA A 587 16.19 -9.44 12.12
N ARG A 588 17.47 -9.12 12.36
CA ARG A 588 18.59 -9.38 11.45
C ARG A 588 19.72 -10.05 12.23
N TYR A 589 20.44 -10.93 11.56
CA TYR A 589 21.61 -11.60 12.16
C TYR A 589 22.88 -10.83 11.81
N ASP A 590 23.66 -10.48 12.82
CA ASP A 590 25.00 -9.93 12.67
C ASP A 590 26.00 -11.08 12.70
N HIS A 591 26.34 -11.61 11.51
CA HIS A 591 27.26 -12.75 11.39
C HIS A 591 28.68 -12.43 11.87
N ARG A 592 29.07 -11.14 11.88
CA ARG A 592 30.42 -10.73 12.28
C ARG A 592 30.57 -10.67 13.79
N GLN A 593 29.55 -10.23 14.51
CA GLN A 593 29.54 -10.20 15.98
C GLN A 593 28.81 -11.41 16.61
N ASP A 594 28.30 -12.33 15.80
CA ASP A 594 27.53 -13.51 16.20
C ASP A 594 26.39 -13.17 17.17
N ARG A 595 25.46 -12.32 16.73
CA ARG A 595 24.33 -11.84 17.55
C ARG A 595 23.09 -11.55 16.70
N VAL A 596 21.93 -11.50 17.35
CA VAL A 596 20.64 -11.19 16.72
C VAL A 596 20.23 -9.78 17.11
N CYS A 597 20.11 -8.86 16.17
CA CYS A 597 19.60 -7.52 16.45
C CYS A 597 18.17 -7.37 15.93
N PHE A 598 17.35 -6.59 16.62
CA PHE A 598 15.94 -6.49 16.33
C PHE A 598 15.29 -5.19 16.82
N SER A 599 14.25 -4.77 16.10
CA SER A 599 13.33 -3.69 16.48
C SER A 599 12.05 -4.26 17.07
N ARG A 600 11.29 -3.43 17.80
CA ARG A 600 10.06 -3.84 18.48
C ARG A 600 8.83 -3.18 17.87
N THR A 601 7.67 -3.82 18.02
CA THR A 601 6.42 -3.33 17.42
C THR A 601 5.78 -2.22 18.22
N THR A 602 6.06 -2.15 19.52
CA THR A 602 5.34 -1.25 20.43
C THR A 602 6.17 -0.14 21.07
N ARG A 603 7.49 -0.11 20.83
CA ARG A 603 8.39 0.89 21.40
C ARG A 603 9.60 1.17 20.52
N SER A 604 10.05 2.42 20.54
CA SER A 604 11.25 2.87 19.85
C SER A 604 12.52 2.27 20.44
N GLY A 605 13.51 2.07 19.58
CA GLY A 605 14.83 1.59 19.95
C GLY A 605 15.21 0.32 19.20
N LEU A 606 16.43 -0.12 19.48
CA LEU A 606 17.01 -1.33 18.91
C LEU A 606 17.63 -2.17 20.01
N TRP A 607 17.42 -3.48 19.95
CA TRP A 607 17.95 -4.46 20.88
C TRP A 607 18.81 -5.47 20.14
N CYS A 608 19.80 -6.03 20.81
CA CYS A 608 20.49 -7.22 20.34
C CYS A 608 20.49 -8.29 21.42
N ALA A 609 20.46 -9.55 21.01
CA ALA A 609 20.55 -10.73 21.84
C ALA A 609 21.70 -11.61 21.38
N ASP A 610 22.20 -12.46 22.27
CA ASP A 610 23.06 -13.58 21.88
C ASP A 610 22.30 -14.56 20.96
N PRO A 611 23.00 -15.44 20.22
CA PRO A 611 22.35 -16.35 19.26
C PRO A 611 21.29 -17.27 19.86
N ALA A 612 21.34 -17.56 21.17
CA ALA A 612 20.34 -18.37 21.87
C ALA A 612 19.13 -17.55 22.39
N LEU A 613 19.07 -16.25 22.08
CA LEU A 613 18.01 -15.32 22.47
C LEU A 613 17.82 -15.15 24.00
N GLN A 614 18.86 -15.36 24.81
CA GLN A 614 18.75 -15.36 26.27
C GLN A 614 19.07 -14.00 26.91
N ARG A 615 20.02 -13.26 26.34
CA ARG A 615 20.58 -12.03 26.89
C ARG A 615 20.30 -10.86 25.97
N VAL A 616 19.17 -10.20 26.19
CA VAL A 616 18.75 -9.01 25.43
C VAL A 616 19.35 -7.74 26.02
N VAL A 617 20.01 -6.93 25.18
CA VAL A 617 20.57 -5.62 25.52
C VAL A 617 20.05 -4.58 24.55
N GLN A 618 19.63 -3.42 25.06
CA GLN A 618 19.26 -2.29 24.21
C GLN A 618 20.53 -1.57 23.72
N VAL A 619 20.67 -1.42 22.41
CA VAL A 619 21.83 -0.78 21.75
C VAL A 619 21.47 0.58 21.13
N GLY A 620 20.19 0.83 20.86
CA GLY A 620 19.65 2.12 20.42
C GLY A 620 18.46 2.55 21.29
N MET A 621 18.46 3.78 21.77
CA MET A 621 17.40 4.28 22.67
C MET A 621 16.15 4.71 21.91
N ASP A 622 16.31 5.58 20.91
CA ASP A 622 15.17 6.27 20.28
C ASP A 622 14.89 5.83 18.83
N ALA A 623 15.79 5.04 18.24
CA ALA A 623 15.69 4.58 16.86
C ALA A 623 15.97 3.06 16.71
N PRO A 624 15.29 2.36 15.78
CA PRO A 624 14.18 2.87 14.98
C PRO A 624 12.90 3.10 15.80
N VAL A 625 12.04 4.00 15.32
CA VAL A 625 10.67 4.13 15.83
C VAL A 625 9.78 3.00 15.24
N PRO A 626 8.68 2.58 15.90
CA PRO A 626 7.83 1.49 15.41
C PRO A 626 7.32 1.64 13.97
N GLU A 627 7.11 2.87 13.50
CA GLU A 627 6.67 3.19 12.14
C GLU A 627 7.80 3.01 11.11
N GLN A 628 9.05 3.12 11.56
CA GLN A 628 10.28 3.00 10.78
C GLN A 628 11.06 1.75 11.18
N TYR A 629 10.38 0.73 11.70
CA TYR A 629 11.00 -0.47 12.26
C TYR A 629 11.89 -1.27 11.28
N ARG A 630 11.83 -0.94 9.98
CA ARG A 630 12.62 -1.53 8.88
C ARG A 630 13.80 -0.66 8.42
N GLU A 631 13.86 0.61 8.83
CA GLU A 631 14.85 1.60 8.34
C GLU A 631 16.22 1.47 9.05
N TRP A 632 16.70 0.23 9.16
CA TRP A 632 18.01 -0.07 9.72
C TRP A 632 18.60 -1.34 9.11
N LEU A 633 19.94 -1.39 9.08
CA LEU A 633 20.75 -2.43 8.45
C LEU A 633 21.90 -2.84 9.39
N VAL A 634 22.46 -4.03 9.15
CA VAL A 634 23.69 -4.50 9.79
C VAL A 634 24.75 -4.67 8.71
N ALA A 635 25.94 -4.09 8.91
CA ALA A 635 27.09 -4.25 8.02
C ALA A 635 28.40 -4.12 8.79
N GLY A 636 29.36 -5.00 8.51
CA GLY A 636 30.67 -4.96 9.16
C GLY A 636 30.60 -5.01 10.70
N GLY A 637 29.57 -5.63 11.28
CA GLY A 637 29.34 -5.66 12.73
C GLY A 637 28.81 -4.35 13.33
N ARG A 638 28.47 -3.37 12.50
CA ARG A 638 27.87 -2.10 12.90
C ARG A 638 26.42 -2.04 12.43
N ILE A 639 25.67 -1.12 13.00
CA ILE A 639 24.25 -0.95 12.71
C ILE A 639 24.04 0.44 12.16
N PHE A 640 23.33 0.54 11.04
CA PHE A 640 23.09 1.81 10.36
C PHE A 640 21.60 2.09 10.23
N SER A 641 21.22 3.37 10.33
CA SER A 641 19.89 3.89 10.05
C SER A 641 19.85 4.53 8.67
N THR A 642 18.78 4.26 7.92
CA THR A 642 18.44 4.94 6.66
C THR A 642 17.35 5.99 6.83
N ALA A 643 16.96 6.27 8.08
CA ALA A 643 15.91 7.23 8.37
C ALA A 643 16.26 8.64 7.87
N PRO A 644 15.25 9.46 7.50
CA PRO A 644 15.45 10.85 7.13
C PRO A 644 16.16 11.65 8.25
N ALA A 645 16.93 12.65 7.84
CA ALA A 645 17.58 13.60 8.75
C ALA A 645 17.25 15.05 8.33
N PRO A 646 17.42 16.05 9.21
CA PRO A 646 17.14 17.45 8.83
C PRO A 646 17.89 17.86 7.56
N GLY A 647 17.15 18.30 6.54
CA GLY A 647 17.70 18.67 5.22
C GLY A 647 18.12 17.50 4.34
N CYS A 648 17.80 16.26 4.73
CA CYS A 648 18.17 15.05 4.00
C CYS A 648 17.04 14.02 3.99
N ALA A 649 16.52 13.72 2.80
CA ALA A 649 15.41 12.77 2.64
C ALA A 649 15.83 11.31 2.92
N THR A 650 17.07 10.94 2.60
CA THR A 650 17.66 9.64 2.98
C THR A 650 18.98 9.83 3.71
N GLY A 651 18.95 9.70 5.04
CA GLY A 651 20.14 9.75 5.88
C GLY A 651 20.90 8.43 5.91
N TRP A 652 22.16 8.49 6.33
CA TRP A 652 22.98 7.34 6.67
C TRP A 652 23.76 7.64 7.95
N SER A 653 23.41 6.95 9.04
CA SER A 653 24.02 7.18 10.34
C SER A 653 24.18 5.88 11.13
N GLU A 654 25.25 5.78 11.91
CA GLU A 654 25.46 4.63 12.79
C GLU A 654 24.57 4.72 14.05
N ILE A 655 23.94 3.61 14.41
CA ILE A 655 23.13 3.46 15.62
C ILE A 655 23.99 2.84 16.72
N GLY A 656 24.20 3.58 17.81
CA GLY A 656 24.96 3.14 18.98
C GLY A 656 26.37 3.75 19.05
N ALA A 657 26.75 4.20 20.26
CA ALA A 657 28.04 4.81 20.66
C ALA A 657 28.66 5.86 19.70
N GLY A 658 28.50 7.15 20.06
CA GLY A 658 29.29 8.25 19.49
C GLY A 658 28.94 8.60 18.04
N ALA A 659 27.66 8.55 17.68
CA ALA A 659 27.16 8.76 16.32
C ALA A 659 27.80 9.99 15.67
N ALA A 660 28.58 9.75 14.61
CA ALA A 660 29.02 10.80 13.70
C ALA A 660 27.79 11.51 13.09
N ARG A 661 27.98 12.73 12.59
CA ARG A 661 26.89 13.43 11.88
C ARG A 661 26.36 12.53 10.74
N PRO A 662 25.04 12.41 10.57
CA PRO A 662 24.46 11.63 9.50
C PRO A 662 25.00 12.10 8.15
N ARG A 663 25.49 11.16 7.34
CA ARG A 663 25.80 11.41 5.93
C ARG A 663 24.47 11.49 5.18
N CYS A 664 24.34 12.44 4.26
CA CYS A 664 23.18 12.45 3.37
C CYS A 664 23.45 11.57 2.15
N LEU A 665 22.56 10.65 1.83
CA LEU A 665 22.63 9.87 0.59
C LEU A 665 21.70 10.43 -0.49
N SER A 666 20.61 11.10 -0.09
CA SER A 666 19.69 11.74 -1.01
C SER A 666 19.00 12.92 -0.33
N HIS A 667 19.10 14.11 -0.93
CA HIS A 667 18.41 15.30 -0.44
C HIS A 667 16.94 15.34 -0.87
N THR A 668 16.60 14.74 -2.02
CA THR A 668 15.31 14.91 -2.68
C THR A 668 14.35 13.75 -2.48
N HIS A 669 14.88 12.54 -2.33
CA HIS A 669 14.07 11.32 -2.29
C HIS A 669 14.37 10.50 -1.04
N ALA A 670 13.32 10.16 -0.30
CA ALA A 670 13.39 9.17 0.77
C ALA A 670 13.48 7.77 0.17
N VAL A 671 14.25 6.89 0.81
CA VAL A 671 14.28 5.47 0.44
C VAL A 671 12.89 4.86 0.62
N ALA A 672 12.47 4.05 -0.35
CA ALA A 672 11.22 3.31 -0.21
C ALA A 672 11.29 2.41 1.03
N SER A 673 10.26 2.43 1.88
CA SER A 673 10.39 1.87 3.24
C SER A 673 10.82 0.40 3.24
N GLY A 674 11.87 0.10 4.01
CA GLY A 674 12.51 -1.22 4.10
C GLY A 674 13.35 -1.65 2.88
N SER A 675 13.50 -0.78 1.89
CA SER A 675 14.17 -1.09 0.62
C SER A 675 15.61 -0.56 0.55
N ALA A 676 16.40 -0.96 1.55
CA ALA A 676 17.82 -0.68 1.60
C ALA A 676 18.61 -1.98 1.84
N SER A 677 19.76 -2.06 1.20
CA SER A 677 20.77 -3.11 1.39
C SER A 677 22.14 -2.48 1.44
N VAL A 678 23.08 -3.20 2.02
CA VAL A 678 24.48 -2.80 2.12
C VAL A 678 25.33 -4.04 2.01
N ASP A 679 26.48 -3.93 1.35
CA ASP A 679 27.43 -5.03 1.28
C ASP A 679 28.00 -5.39 2.66
N GLU A 680 28.59 -6.58 2.79
CA GLU A 680 29.10 -7.06 4.08
C GLU A 680 30.18 -6.13 4.66
N ALA A 681 30.96 -5.49 3.79
CA ALA A 681 32.01 -4.55 4.16
C ALA A 681 31.48 -3.20 4.67
N GLY A 682 30.24 -2.83 4.37
CA GLY A 682 29.68 -1.53 4.69
C GLY A 682 30.20 -0.40 3.78
N ARG A 683 30.56 -0.72 2.54
CA ARG A 683 31.17 0.19 1.55
C ARG A 683 30.21 0.66 0.49
N ARG A 684 29.32 -0.21 -0.01
CA ARG A 684 28.27 0.18 -0.95
C ARG A 684 26.89 -0.08 -0.37
N ALA A 685 26.04 0.95 -0.43
CA ALA A 685 24.61 0.85 -0.14
C ALA A 685 23.81 0.78 -1.44
N PHE A 686 22.76 -0.01 -1.44
CA PHE A 686 21.79 -0.15 -2.53
C PHE A 686 20.42 0.27 -2.02
N LEU A 687 19.85 1.29 -2.65
CA LEU A 687 18.60 1.90 -2.21
C LEU A 687 17.57 1.85 -3.34
N ALA A 688 16.32 1.52 -3.01
CA ALA A 688 15.21 1.81 -3.91
C ALA A 688 14.75 3.26 -3.71
N LEU A 689 14.91 4.09 -4.73
CA LEU A 689 14.50 5.50 -4.70
C LEU A 689 13.32 5.72 -5.66
N PRO A 690 12.35 6.56 -5.29
CA PRO A 690 11.23 6.91 -6.17
C PRO A 690 11.71 7.58 -7.47
N LEU A 691 11.07 7.18 -8.56
CA LEU A 691 11.11 7.82 -9.88
C LEU A 691 9.83 8.61 -10.16
N GLU A 692 8.72 8.14 -9.58
CA GLU A 692 7.39 8.75 -9.61
C GLU A 692 6.78 8.49 -8.23
N ASP A 693 6.26 9.53 -7.58
CA ASP A 693 5.66 9.45 -6.24
C ASP A 693 4.54 10.50 -6.15
N ASP A 694 3.50 10.26 -6.95
CA ASP A 694 2.40 11.18 -7.15
C ASP A 694 1.13 10.65 -6.51
N MET A 695 0.31 11.57 -6.01
CA MET A 695 -1.02 11.25 -5.51
C MET A 695 -2.02 12.30 -6.00
N ASP A 696 -3.05 11.82 -6.70
CA ASP A 696 -4.22 12.59 -7.10
C ASP A 696 -5.39 12.30 -6.14
N VAL A 697 -6.43 13.14 -6.15
CA VAL A 697 -7.66 12.89 -5.37
C VAL A 697 -8.80 12.41 -6.28
N GLY A 698 -9.27 11.19 -6.01
CA GLY A 698 -10.46 10.61 -6.64
C GLY A 698 -11.71 10.82 -5.80
N LEU A 699 -12.83 11.13 -6.45
CA LEU A 699 -14.18 11.13 -5.89
C LEU A 699 -15.00 9.99 -6.50
N ALA A 700 -15.80 9.31 -5.69
CA ALA A 700 -16.74 8.31 -6.17
C ALA A 700 -18.05 8.30 -5.38
N SER A 701 -19.16 7.98 -6.06
CA SER A 701 -20.44 7.75 -5.40
C SER A 701 -20.54 6.33 -4.85
N LEU A 702 -20.92 6.21 -3.59
CA LEU A 702 -21.23 4.95 -2.92
C LEU A 702 -22.73 4.62 -2.95
N ALA A 703 -23.57 5.37 -3.67
CA ALA A 703 -25.02 5.21 -3.63
C ALA A 703 -25.50 3.78 -3.93
N SER A 704 -24.75 3.04 -4.77
CA SER A 704 -25.01 1.65 -5.09
C SER A 704 -24.81 0.66 -3.93
N LEU A 705 -24.13 1.08 -2.86
CA LEU A 705 -23.88 0.27 -1.65
C LEU A 705 -24.99 0.39 -0.60
N ARG A 706 -25.92 1.35 -0.79
CA ARG A 706 -27.05 1.60 0.13
C ARG A 706 -27.97 0.38 0.19
N ARG A 707 -28.31 -0.09 1.40
CA ARG A 707 -29.31 -1.17 1.57
C ARG A 707 -30.63 -0.75 0.93
N GLY A 708 -31.20 -1.62 0.08
CA GLY A 708 -32.42 -1.32 -0.67
C GLY A 708 -32.19 -0.65 -2.04
N ALA A 709 -30.93 -0.47 -2.48
CA ALA A 709 -30.60 -0.12 -3.86
C ALA A 709 -30.78 -1.33 -4.81
N SER A 710 -31.97 -1.94 -4.82
CA SER A 710 -32.38 -2.84 -5.90
C SER A 710 -32.90 -1.99 -7.06
N ARG A 711 -32.03 -1.85 -8.07
CA ARG A 711 -32.20 -1.39 -9.46
C ARG A 711 -33.21 -0.29 -9.76
#